data_AF-W7U1V8-F1
#
_entry.id   AF-W7U1V8-F1
#
_cell.length_a   1.000
_cell.length_b   1.000
_cell.length_c   1.000
_cell.angle_alpha   90.00
_cell.angle_beta   90.00
_cell.angle_gamma   90.00
#
_symmetry.space_group_name_H-M   'P 1'
#
loop_
_entity.id
_entity.type
_entity.pdbx_description
1 polymer ?
#
loop_
_entity_poly.entity_id
_entity_poly.type
_entity_poly.pdbx_seq_one_letter_code
_entity_poly.pdbx_strand_id
1 'polypeptide(L)'
;MLSFPSTFSFHFRWSMGAPSSLHGLGAENDEEEEEGWHLLGDVPFRKWTCYPAPLPCLESLNLDEHIVVGAAHGGPFAVMRDAKNGVVLGSERPSSYLRIYSSAGLLLGQAPWDLGSKVVCMGWTESEALVVISEAGHVHWYTVLGESMDAEALENSIRNAPNEKGRKCATQLFVEGSPRRVIEAQVWACGYVALSDDFTLHVYDGSISDPDSRLYRLSVTLLSGRRSPTSMAVLTLPVGGEGVGGQGGSRTGALQILLGTSDNALVMVDGQSGLCELPALQASLPGPVVKMRASPDSRFLACFAEGLLTVYATGNYSKVLGPFDAGTSQVPEAMVWCGKDALAMYWRGMGLGLVGPYGDFYHFPYAGEAMVVVQEVDSCRLWTESGGCEILQRVPTATEAIHRIGSTEPAAMLYDAAEAFQQGDPTADENIRAILASPPTPGGTGPAKGGGAITSGMPSSPSHFSSPSLSSSSGGGGNKSPLQGAIHACLRAALGAWDVGKQKRYLQAAAYGKGFEDEEEQKQWQPSSSIDAGDGDMGRNKADEFVGVCRKLRVLNHLRRPAVGIPTTAWQLAQGGREGGWAALLNRLLLRRLYFLAWKVCEYLRLGPEKETVLVRWACALILSPQAVHLSDRELCDQIRRRFQAAFAKDPSFPPALSYAPIARTADQVRRRGLATLLLDYDSSASSQVDLLLEMGEFKLALGKALRSNNLDVAYRALFFLEAHKASQEAFLALLASHPSSLRLLRVYYRSRLTKESRTPWFNVSLARGDLMEAGTLVAFQAYAQDSHPRRIELLREAARLFGHQGKQPLSSISSTASSPAGTSSFMPSLAMPSVAATVAPNTTSPSFFHRVTEEQADLLEVQAALERRLGKNENVFVGLSVSETIYNLIVLASDALPSSLSPSLPPSMLLAEAARVAKKFKVPDKRFWHVKINALAASGQFENLKAFASEKKSPVGYKPFAQACIKHKQPSGVVETYIDRVASHEDRFDLYVEVRLWQKAAEAAFRLKDVLRLRQVQANCMMPGLQRSIDDLIAKLG
;
A
#
# COMPACT_ATOMS: atom_id res chain seq x y z
N MET A 1 -15.40 -6.07 -36.45
CA MET A 1 -14.88 -4.82 -37.02
C MET A 1 -15.79 -3.69 -36.54
N LEU A 2 -15.36 -2.94 -35.53
CA LEU A 2 -15.89 -1.63 -35.18
C LEU A 2 -14.66 -0.74 -34.99
N SER A 3 -14.65 0.30 -35.78
CA SER A 3 -13.62 1.31 -35.96
C SER A 3 -13.14 1.93 -34.63
N PHE A 4 -11.87 1.68 -34.24
CA PHE A 4 -10.89 2.77 -34.23
C PHE A 4 -11.30 3.77 -35.32
N PRO A 5 -11.56 5.05 -35.03
CA PRO A 5 -11.89 6.00 -36.09
C PRO A 5 -10.84 5.86 -37.19
N SER A 6 -11.23 5.21 -38.29
CA SER A 6 -10.37 4.90 -39.42
C SER A 6 -10.27 6.11 -40.36
N THR A 7 -10.54 7.31 -39.83
CA THR A 7 -10.45 8.59 -40.51
C THR A 7 -9.27 9.44 -40.03
N PHE A 8 -8.45 8.97 -39.11
CA PHE A 8 -7.08 9.49 -38.96
C PHE A 8 -6.08 8.36 -39.21
N SER A 9 -5.75 8.16 -40.48
CA SER A 9 -4.61 7.35 -40.90
C SER A 9 -3.32 8.03 -40.42
N PHE A 10 -2.96 7.85 -39.16
CA PHE A 10 -1.58 8.03 -38.70
C PHE A 10 -0.77 6.83 -39.20
N HIS A 11 -0.29 6.92 -40.44
CA HIS A 11 0.79 6.05 -40.90
C HIS A 11 2.06 6.38 -40.10
N PHE A 12 2.24 5.69 -38.98
CA PHE A 12 3.53 5.57 -38.31
C PHE A 12 4.48 4.76 -39.21
N ARG A 13 5.13 5.42 -40.19
CA ARG A 13 6.31 4.84 -40.86
C ARG A 13 7.50 4.92 -39.92
N TRP A 14 7.74 3.83 -39.18
CA TRP A 14 9.02 3.57 -38.52
C TRP A 14 10.01 3.00 -39.54
N SER A 15 10.53 3.84 -40.45
CA SER A 15 11.66 3.45 -41.30
C SER A 15 12.82 4.43 -41.12
N MET A 16 14.03 3.93 -40.87
CA MET A 16 15.27 4.64 -41.22
C MET A 16 15.47 4.62 -42.74
N GLY A 17 14.49 5.15 -43.47
CA GLY A 17 14.55 5.29 -44.91
C GLY A 17 14.39 6.77 -45.22
N ALA A 18 15.33 7.33 -45.97
CA ALA A 18 15.22 8.66 -46.55
C ALA A 18 13.81 8.84 -47.16
N PRO A 19 13.11 9.96 -46.92
CA PRO A 19 11.84 10.22 -47.56
C PRO A 19 12.06 10.44 -49.06
N SER A 20 11.93 9.36 -49.84
CA SER A 20 11.82 9.40 -51.30
C SER A 20 10.37 9.71 -51.66
N SER A 21 10.02 10.99 -51.57
CA SER A 21 8.96 11.63 -52.37
C SER A 21 9.04 13.15 -52.16
N LEU A 22 10.15 13.74 -52.61
CA LEU A 22 10.27 15.17 -52.87
C LEU A 22 9.92 15.38 -54.34
N HIS A 23 8.64 15.60 -54.62
CA HIS A 23 8.24 16.33 -55.82
C HIS A 23 6.95 17.08 -55.48
N GLY A 24 7.07 18.39 -55.40
CA GLY A 24 5.98 19.31 -55.10
C GLY A 24 6.09 19.90 -53.70
N LEU A 25 7.08 20.75 -53.49
CA LEU A 25 6.96 22.09 -52.90
C LEU A 25 8.28 22.80 -53.27
N GLY A 26 8.15 24.02 -53.78
CA GLY A 26 9.26 24.79 -54.34
C GLY A 26 10.33 25.09 -53.30
N ALA A 27 11.48 25.55 -53.80
CA ALA A 27 12.45 26.27 -53.02
C ALA A 27 11.74 27.44 -52.32
N GLU A 28 11.35 27.23 -51.06
CA GLU A 28 11.06 28.31 -50.14
C GLU A 28 12.41 28.73 -49.57
N ASN A 29 12.75 29.98 -49.82
CA ASN A 29 13.89 30.64 -49.20
C ASN A 29 13.79 30.40 -47.69
N ASP A 30 14.90 29.94 -47.10
CA ASP A 30 15.15 29.99 -45.66
C ASP A 30 15.22 31.47 -45.24
N GLU A 31 14.08 32.16 -45.21
CA GLU A 31 13.93 33.37 -44.42
C GLU A 31 13.86 32.91 -42.97
N GLU A 32 14.92 33.23 -42.23
CA GLU A 32 15.06 33.08 -40.78
C GLU A 32 14.00 33.92 -40.04
N GLU A 33 12.71 33.59 -40.18
CA GLU A 33 11.64 34.27 -39.46
C GLU A 33 11.59 33.81 -37.99
N GLU A 34 12.06 34.72 -37.12
CA GLU A 34 11.59 34.98 -35.75
C GLU A 34 11.78 33.92 -34.65
N GLU A 35 13.03 33.64 -34.27
CA GLU A 35 13.36 33.33 -32.86
C GLU A 35 14.51 34.23 -32.38
N GLY A 36 14.28 35.54 -32.37
CA GLY A 36 15.23 36.49 -31.78
C GLY A 36 15.40 36.24 -30.28
N TRP A 37 16.64 36.28 -29.78
CA TRP A 37 16.87 36.27 -28.34
C TRP A 37 16.59 37.65 -27.78
N HIS A 38 15.69 37.72 -26.81
CA HIS A 38 15.36 38.92 -26.06
C HIS A 38 16.18 38.92 -24.77
N LEU A 39 17.07 39.90 -24.62
CA LEU A 39 17.93 40.00 -23.45
C LEU A 39 17.19 40.68 -22.30
N LEU A 40 17.16 40.00 -21.16
CA LEU A 40 16.73 40.54 -19.87
C LEU A 40 17.97 40.71 -19.00
N GLY A 41 18.55 41.91 -19.01
CA GLY A 41 19.93 42.11 -18.57
C GLY A 41 20.89 41.30 -19.45
N ASP A 42 21.69 40.42 -18.85
CA ASP A 42 22.60 39.51 -19.56
C ASP A 42 21.96 38.13 -19.88
N VAL A 43 20.70 37.89 -19.49
CA VAL A 43 20.06 36.58 -19.63
C VAL A 43 19.17 36.54 -20.88
N PRO A 44 19.43 35.62 -21.83
CA PRO A 44 18.62 35.51 -23.04
C PRO A 44 17.31 34.74 -22.78
N PHE A 45 16.21 35.33 -23.24
CA PHE A 45 14.90 34.71 -23.37
C PHE A 45 14.55 34.54 -24.85
N ARG A 46 13.71 33.56 -25.15
CA ARG A 46 13.17 33.36 -26.50
C ARG A 46 11.67 33.16 -26.42
N LYS A 47 10.99 33.58 -27.47
CA LYS A 47 9.57 33.36 -27.70
C LYS A 47 9.39 32.64 -29.03
N TRP A 48 8.52 31.64 -29.07
CA TRP A 48 8.17 30.95 -30.31
C TRP A 48 6.72 30.51 -30.33
N THR A 49 6.16 30.40 -31.53
CA THR A 49 4.79 29.96 -31.75
C THR A 49 4.73 28.44 -31.82
N CYS A 50 3.92 27.83 -30.96
CA CYS A 50 3.69 26.39 -30.94
C CYS A 50 2.56 25.97 -31.90
N TYR A 51 1.46 26.72 -31.86
CA TYR A 51 0.32 26.55 -32.75
C TYR A 51 -0.08 27.91 -33.30
N PRO A 52 0.11 28.17 -34.60
CA PRO A 52 -0.17 29.48 -35.17
C PRO A 52 -1.67 29.77 -35.20
N ALA A 53 -2.01 31.06 -35.15
CA ALA A 53 -3.38 31.53 -35.35
C ALA A 53 -3.82 31.40 -36.84
N PRO A 54 -5.14 31.39 -37.11
CA PRO A 54 -6.22 31.30 -36.13
C PRO A 54 -6.33 29.88 -35.58
N LEU A 55 -6.53 29.77 -34.26
CA LEU A 55 -6.81 28.47 -33.67
C LEU A 55 -8.27 28.08 -33.95
N PRO A 56 -8.56 26.79 -34.17
CA PRO A 56 -9.92 26.34 -34.55
C PRO A 56 -11.03 26.79 -33.59
N CYS A 57 -10.73 26.94 -32.29
CA CYS A 57 -11.71 27.39 -31.31
C CYS A 57 -12.00 28.90 -31.34
N LEU A 58 -11.04 29.72 -31.81
CA LEU A 58 -11.13 31.18 -31.82
C LEU A 58 -12.11 31.71 -32.88
N GLU A 59 -12.56 30.88 -33.82
CA GLU A 59 -13.67 31.22 -34.72
C GLU A 59 -15.00 31.44 -33.98
N SER A 60 -15.14 30.85 -32.79
CA SER A 60 -16.38 30.86 -32.00
C SER A 60 -16.20 31.42 -30.59
N LEU A 61 -14.97 31.84 -30.25
CA LEU A 61 -14.57 32.23 -28.91
C LEU A 61 -13.91 33.60 -28.93
N ASN A 62 -14.45 34.51 -28.13
CA ASN A 62 -13.82 35.79 -27.79
C ASN A 62 -13.23 35.70 -26.39
N LEU A 63 -11.92 35.91 -26.25
CA LEU A 63 -11.21 35.82 -24.97
C LEU A 63 -11.69 36.90 -23.97
N ASP A 64 -12.26 38.01 -24.44
CA ASP A 64 -12.79 39.08 -23.58
C ASP A 64 -14.10 38.71 -22.87
N GLU A 65 -14.91 37.86 -23.51
CA GLU A 65 -16.22 37.47 -22.97
C GLU A 65 -16.16 36.21 -22.10
N HIS A 66 -15.00 35.56 -22.02
CA HIS A 66 -14.87 34.24 -21.42
C HIS A 66 -13.79 34.18 -20.34
N ILE A 67 -14.10 33.47 -19.26
CA ILE A 67 -13.11 33.03 -18.28
C ILE A 67 -12.36 31.84 -18.90
N VAL A 68 -11.05 31.96 -19.01
CA VAL A 68 -10.19 30.92 -19.57
C VAL A 68 -9.10 30.55 -18.57
N VAL A 69 -8.91 29.24 -18.37
CA VAL A 69 -7.79 28.74 -17.56
C VAL A 69 -7.11 27.55 -18.23
N GLY A 70 -5.78 27.56 -18.27
CA GLY A 70 -4.98 26.48 -18.83
C GLY A 70 -4.41 25.56 -17.77
N ALA A 71 -4.37 24.27 -18.07
CA ALA A 71 -3.62 23.28 -17.31
C ALA A 71 -2.13 23.37 -17.64
N ALA A 72 -1.30 23.16 -16.62
CA ALA A 72 0.15 23.09 -16.74
C ALA A 72 0.59 21.87 -17.58
N HIS A 73 1.90 21.80 -17.86
CA HIS A 73 2.62 20.79 -18.63
C HIS A 73 2.07 20.52 -20.04
N GLY A 74 1.67 21.57 -20.77
CA GLY A 74 1.04 21.39 -22.09
C GLY A 74 -0.38 20.80 -22.03
N GLY A 75 -1.04 20.92 -20.88
CA GLY A 75 -2.41 20.48 -20.67
C GLY A 75 -3.48 21.33 -21.40
N PRO A 76 -4.77 20.92 -21.32
CA PRO A 76 -5.88 21.60 -22.00
C PRO A 76 -6.21 22.99 -21.42
N PHE A 77 -7.03 23.76 -22.15
CA PHE A 77 -7.66 25.00 -21.70
C PHE A 77 -9.15 24.80 -21.46
N ALA A 78 -9.63 25.23 -20.31
CA ALA A 78 -11.07 25.30 -19.98
C ALA A 78 -11.57 26.72 -20.23
N VAL A 79 -12.77 26.80 -20.81
CA VAL A 79 -13.38 28.04 -21.28
C VAL A 79 -14.84 28.06 -20.87
N MET A 80 -15.27 29.16 -20.28
CA MET A 80 -16.64 29.38 -19.84
C MET A 80 -16.99 30.86 -19.99
N ARG A 81 -18.24 31.18 -20.33
CA ARG A 81 -18.67 32.58 -20.49
C ARG A 81 -18.62 33.32 -19.14
N ASP A 82 -18.06 34.53 -19.12
CA ASP A 82 -18.08 35.36 -17.91
C ASP A 82 -19.46 35.99 -17.72
N ALA A 83 -20.09 35.70 -16.58
CA ALA A 83 -21.37 36.28 -16.20
C ALA A 83 -21.31 37.81 -15.94
N LYS A 84 -20.11 38.39 -15.81
CA LYS A 84 -19.92 39.84 -15.61
C LYS A 84 -20.19 40.66 -16.88
N ASN A 85 -20.10 40.05 -18.07
CA ASN A 85 -20.04 40.77 -19.35
C ASN A 85 -21.37 40.78 -20.15
N GLY A 86 -22.52 40.39 -19.57
CA GLY A 86 -23.79 40.54 -20.30
C GLY A 86 -25.07 40.30 -19.49
N VAL A 87 -25.87 41.36 -19.32
CA VAL A 87 -27.33 41.28 -19.11
C VAL A 87 -27.95 41.17 -20.51
N VAL A 88 -28.42 39.98 -20.89
CA VAL A 88 -29.23 39.82 -22.09
C VAL A 88 -30.66 40.23 -21.74
N LEU A 89 -31.12 41.37 -22.30
CA LEU A 89 -32.53 41.75 -22.34
C LEU A 89 -33.25 40.86 -23.36
N GLY A 90 -33.74 39.71 -22.92
CA GLY A 90 -34.50 38.75 -23.73
C GLY A 90 -34.86 37.52 -22.90
N SER A 91 -36.04 36.95 -23.09
CA SER A 91 -36.66 35.94 -22.21
C SER A 91 -36.01 34.54 -22.21
N GLU A 92 -34.86 34.36 -22.86
CA GLU A 92 -34.11 33.10 -22.85
C GLU A 92 -32.65 33.38 -22.43
N ARG A 93 -32.25 32.87 -21.25
CA ARG A 93 -30.83 32.85 -20.88
C ARG A 93 -30.13 31.88 -21.84
N PRO A 94 -29.10 32.30 -22.60
CA PRO A 94 -28.35 31.36 -23.41
C PRO A 94 -27.73 30.29 -22.48
N SER A 95 -27.96 29.02 -22.81
CA SER A 95 -27.36 27.88 -22.10
C SER A 95 -25.85 28.10 -21.99
N SER A 96 -25.33 28.23 -20.77
CA SER A 96 -23.90 28.41 -20.55
C SER A 96 -23.24 27.03 -20.58
N TYR A 97 -22.24 26.86 -21.43
CA TYR A 97 -21.48 25.62 -21.54
C TYR A 97 -20.05 25.84 -21.06
N LEU A 98 -19.56 24.90 -20.27
CA LEU A 98 -18.14 24.73 -20.01
C LEU A 98 -17.54 23.94 -21.17
N ARG A 99 -16.55 24.50 -21.86
CA ARG A 99 -15.86 23.85 -22.98
C ARG A 99 -14.39 23.65 -22.64
N ILE A 100 -13.86 22.50 -23.04
CA ILE A 100 -12.46 22.15 -22.80
C ILE A 100 -11.80 21.91 -24.17
N TYR A 101 -10.73 22.65 -24.43
CA TYR A 101 -9.95 22.58 -25.66
C TYR A 101 -8.54 22.07 -25.37
N SER A 102 -7.92 21.38 -26.33
CA SER A 102 -6.48 21.14 -26.32
C SER A 102 -5.71 22.47 -26.48
N SER A 103 -4.40 22.47 -26.22
CA SER A 103 -3.58 23.68 -26.46
C SER A 103 -3.51 24.08 -27.95
N ALA A 104 -3.87 23.16 -28.86
CA ALA A 104 -3.99 23.42 -30.29
C ALA A 104 -5.38 23.95 -30.70
N GLY A 105 -6.28 24.19 -29.75
CA GLY A 105 -7.63 24.71 -30.01
C GLY A 105 -8.68 23.68 -30.45
N LEU A 106 -8.35 22.38 -30.45
CA LEU A 106 -9.34 21.32 -30.73
C LEU A 106 -10.23 21.05 -29.52
N LEU A 107 -11.56 20.99 -29.72
CA LEU A 107 -12.52 20.67 -28.66
C LEU A 107 -12.35 19.23 -28.18
N LEU A 108 -12.10 19.05 -26.87
CA LEU A 108 -11.99 17.75 -26.22
C LEU A 108 -13.30 17.32 -25.58
N GLY A 109 -14.04 18.26 -25.01
CA GLY A 109 -15.25 17.98 -24.24
C GLY A 109 -16.05 19.23 -23.90
N GLN A 110 -17.32 19.01 -23.56
CA GLN A 110 -18.21 20.08 -23.12
C GLN A 110 -19.21 19.57 -22.08
N ALA A 111 -19.55 20.45 -21.13
CA ALA A 111 -20.52 20.18 -20.07
C ALA A 111 -21.54 21.32 -19.96
N PRO A 112 -22.83 21.04 -19.67
CA PRO A 112 -23.79 22.08 -19.35
C PRO A 112 -23.40 22.76 -18.03
N TRP A 113 -23.58 24.08 -17.95
CA TRP A 113 -23.25 24.89 -16.77
C TRP A 113 -24.41 25.82 -16.42
N ASP A 114 -25.22 25.43 -15.42
CA ASP A 114 -26.40 26.19 -14.99
C ASP A 114 -26.53 26.20 -13.45
N LEU A 115 -25.61 26.86 -12.76
CA LEU A 115 -25.60 26.88 -11.27
C LEU A 115 -26.18 28.14 -10.64
N GLY A 116 -26.63 29.12 -11.45
CA GLY A 116 -27.29 30.33 -10.98
C GLY A 116 -26.44 31.22 -10.03
N SER A 117 -25.17 30.87 -9.80
CA SER A 117 -24.22 31.53 -8.89
C SER A 117 -22.94 31.88 -9.64
N LYS A 118 -22.28 32.96 -9.20
CA LYS A 118 -21.06 33.47 -9.82
C LYS A 118 -19.89 32.54 -9.53
N VAL A 119 -19.01 32.35 -10.52
CA VAL A 119 -17.77 31.57 -10.36
C VAL A 119 -16.70 32.44 -9.72
N VAL A 120 -16.13 31.95 -8.62
CA VAL A 120 -15.04 32.60 -7.87
C VAL A 120 -13.69 32.12 -8.40
N CYS A 121 -13.55 30.81 -8.63
CA CYS A 121 -12.31 30.21 -9.10
C CYS A 121 -12.58 29.08 -10.08
N MET A 122 -11.76 29.01 -11.12
CA MET A 122 -11.66 27.88 -12.04
C MET A 122 -10.17 27.53 -12.15
N GLY A 123 -9.82 26.26 -12.08
CA GLY A 123 -8.41 25.88 -12.14
C GLY A 123 -8.21 24.38 -12.30
N TRP A 124 -6.99 24.00 -12.69
CA TRP A 124 -6.62 22.62 -12.96
C TRP A 124 -5.69 22.07 -11.89
N THR A 125 -5.88 20.80 -11.54
CA THR A 125 -4.90 20.02 -10.79
C THR A 125 -3.78 19.52 -11.71
N GLU A 126 -2.67 19.04 -11.14
CA GLU A 126 -1.55 18.42 -11.88
C GLU A 126 -1.98 17.13 -12.61
N SER A 127 -3.00 16.46 -12.08
CA SER A 127 -3.66 15.28 -12.66
C SER A 127 -4.68 15.61 -13.76
N GLU A 128 -4.68 16.85 -14.28
CA GLU A 128 -5.63 17.35 -15.29
C GLU A 128 -7.11 17.18 -14.89
N ALA A 129 -7.45 17.31 -13.60
CA ALA A 129 -8.83 17.47 -13.15
C ALA A 129 -9.17 18.97 -13.06
N LEU A 130 -10.30 19.36 -13.65
CA LEU A 130 -10.78 20.75 -13.63
C LEU A 130 -11.70 20.95 -12.43
N VAL A 131 -11.39 21.96 -11.62
CA VAL A 131 -12.17 22.35 -10.45
C VAL A 131 -12.80 23.71 -10.69
N VAL A 132 -14.10 23.82 -10.45
CA VAL A 132 -14.86 25.07 -10.53
C VAL A 132 -15.54 25.33 -9.19
N ILE A 133 -15.24 26.48 -8.58
CA ILE A 133 -15.75 26.89 -7.27
C ILE A 133 -16.65 28.10 -7.45
N SER A 134 -17.90 27.97 -7.00
CA SER A 134 -18.89 29.05 -7.01
C SER A 134 -18.89 29.87 -5.72
N GLU A 135 -19.43 31.08 -5.78
CA GLU A 135 -19.62 31.97 -4.63
C GLU A 135 -20.52 31.34 -3.55
N ALA A 136 -21.51 30.54 -3.96
CA ALA A 136 -22.41 29.80 -3.08
C ALA A 136 -21.75 28.57 -2.40
N GLY A 137 -20.48 28.27 -2.72
CA GLY A 137 -19.74 27.16 -2.12
C GLY A 137 -19.98 25.80 -2.77
N HIS A 138 -20.58 25.73 -3.95
CA HIS A 138 -20.56 24.52 -4.78
C HIS A 138 -19.19 24.35 -5.44
N VAL A 139 -18.62 23.15 -5.35
CA VAL A 139 -17.35 22.74 -5.96
C VAL A 139 -17.61 21.63 -6.96
N HIS A 140 -17.39 21.91 -8.24
CA HIS A 140 -17.57 20.96 -9.33
C HIS A 140 -16.23 20.44 -9.84
N TRP A 141 -16.16 19.13 -10.04
CA TRP A 141 -15.00 18.44 -10.58
C TRP A 141 -15.35 17.89 -11.96
N TYR A 142 -14.51 18.17 -12.94
CA TYR A 142 -14.67 17.69 -14.31
C TYR A 142 -13.41 16.98 -14.77
N THR A 143 -13.58 15.93 -15.57
CA THR A 143 -12.49 15.31 -16.32
C THR A 143 -12.08 16.17 -17.50
N VAL A 144 -10.94 15.85 -18.14
CA VAL A 144 -10.47 16.49 -19.38
C VAL A 144 -11.50 16.42 -20.52
N LEU A 145 -12.43 15.47 -20.46
CA LEU A 145 -13.49 15.30 -21.46
C LEU A 145 -14.79 16.04 -21.10
N GLY A 146 -14.79 16.83 -20.02
CA GLY A 146 -15.96 17.57 -19.56
C GLY A 146 -16.99 16.70 -18.84
N GLU A 147 -16.66 15.46 -18.50
CA GLU A 147 -17.56 14.59 -17.72
C GLU A 147 -17.50 15.02 -16.25
N SER A 148 -18.66 15.27 -15.64
CA SER A 148 -18.75 15.57 -14.22
C SER A 148 -18.35 14.35 -13.40
N MET A 149 -17.49 14.54 -12.40
CA MET A 149 -17.08 13.46 -11.50
C MET A 149 -18.12 13.30 -10.38
N ASP A 150 -18.62 12.08 -10.19
CA ASP A 150 -19.70 11.79 -9.23
C ASP A 150 -19.33 12.22 -7.80
N ALA A 151 -20.15 13.08 -7.21
CA ALA A 151 -20.01 13.55 -5.84
C ALA A 151 -20.01 12.39 -4.83
N GLU A 152 -20.83 11.36 -5.06
CA GLU A 152 -20.92 10.18 -4.18
C GLU A 152 -19.67 9.30 -4.24
N ALA A 153 -19.04 9.16 -5.42
CA ALA A 153 -17.79 8.43 -5.57
C ALA A 153 -16.61 9.19 -4.92
N LEU A 154 -16.58 10.52 -5.09
CA LEU A 154 -15.61 11.41 -4.44
C LEU A 154 -15.76 11.37 -2.90
N GLU A 155 -17.00 11.39 -2.40
CA GLU A 155 -17.30 11.29 -0.96
C GLU A 155 -16.98 9.89 -0.38
N ASN A 156 -17.24 8.82 -1.12
CA ASN A 156 -16.94 7.45 -0.69
C ASN A 156 -15.44 7.17 -0.59
N SER A 157 -14.61 7.84 -1.42
CA SER A 157 -13.14 7.79 -1.29
C SER A 157 -12.66 8.40 0.04
N ILE A 158 -13.35 9.45 0.53
CA ILE A 158 -13.00 10.20 1.74
C ILE A 158 -13.56 9.54 3.03
N ARG A 159 -14.64 8.75 2.93
CA ARG A 159 -15.34 8.13 4.09
C ARG A 159 -14.52 7.12 4.90
N ASN A 160 -13.41 6.63 4.37
CA ASN A 160 -12.57 5.65 5.08
C ASN A 160 -11.62 6.29 6.11
N ALA A 161 -11.64 7.61 6.29
CA ALA A 161 -10.93 8.29 7.37
C ALA A 161 -11.65 8.05 8.73
N PRO A 162 -10.94 7.54 9.76
CA PRO A 162 -11.55 7.19 11.04
C PRO A 162 -11.99 8.45 11.80
N ASN A 163 -13.27 8.47 12.18
CA ASN A 163 -13.86 9.34 13.20
C ASN A 163 -13.69 10.86 13.03
N GLU A 164 -14.72 11.52 12.50
CA GLU A 164 -15.18 12.80 13.03
C GLU A 164 -16.63 13.07 12.60
N LYS A 165 -17.51 13.32 13.59
CA LYS A 165 -18.92 13.63 13.38
C LYS A 165 -19.05 14.95 12.60
N GLY A 166 -19.42 14.85 11.32
CA GLY A 166 -19.84 15.98 10.51
C GLY A 166 -19.68 15.65 9.02
N ARG A 167 -20.75 15.75 8.23
CA ARG A 167 -20.70 15.58 6.77
C ARG A 167 -19.65 16.55 6.19
N LYS A 168 -18.50 16.02 5.81
CA LYS A 168 -17.39 16.71 5.13
C LYS A 168 -17.57 16.43 3.62
N CYS A 169 -18.20 17.35 2.88
CA CYS A 169 -18.42 17.21 1.44
C CYS A 169 -17.34 17.99 0.67
N ALA A 170 -16.57 17.31 -0.19
CA ALA A 170 -15.59 17.94 -1.08
C ALA A 170 -16.23 18.68 -2.28
N THR A 171 -17.55 18.58 -2.40
CA THR A 171 -18.38 19.19 -3.46
C THR A 171 -19.24 20.35 -2.95
N GLN A 172 -19.37 20.50 -1.63
CA GLN A 172 -20.24 21.48 -0.99
C GLN A 172 -19.60 22.04 0.28
N LEU A 173 -19.18 23.30 0.23
CA LEU A 173 -18.46 23.94 1.33
C LEU A 173 -19.38 24.32 2.50
N PHE A 174 -20.60 24.77 2.17
CA PHE A 174 -21.61 25.26 3.12
C PHE A 174 -22.90 24.44 3.07
N VAL A 175 -23.63 24.40 4.18
CA VAL A 175 -24.96 23.79 4.23
C VAL A 175 -25.91 24.54 3.28
N GLU A 176 -26.75 23.81 2.53
CA GLU A 176 -27.76 24.42 1.65
C GLU A 176 -28.59 25.47 2.41
N GLY A 177 -28.73 26.66 1.82
CA GLY A 177 -29.43 27.78 2.42
C GLY A 177 -28.61 28.63 3.40
N SER A 178 -27.32 28.34 3.61
CA SER A 178 -26.45 29.24 4.39
C SER A 178 -26.25 30.59 3.68
N PRO A 179 -26.20 31.72 4.40
CA PRO A 179 -25.90 33.03 3.82
C PRO A 179 -24.41 33.23 3.52
N ARG A 180 -23.57 32.23 3.80
CA ARG A 180 -22.11 32.31 3.66
C ARG A 180 -21.71 32.26 2.20
N ARG A 181 -20.61 32.93 1.88
CA ARG A 181 -20.05 32.96 0.53
C ARG A 181 -18.54 32.76 0.51
N VAL A 182 -18.04 32.26 -0.60
CA VAL A 182 -16.60 32.19 -0.88
C VAL A 182 -16.12 33.56 -1.36
N ILE A 183 -15.12 34.14 -0.70
CA ILE A 183 -14.49 35.42 -1.08
C ILE A 183 -13.36 35.19 -2.09
N GLU A 184 -12.50 34.21 -1.81
CA GLU A 184 -11.32 33.92 -2.62
C GLU A 184 -11.07 32.41 -2.64
N ALA A 185 -10.61 31.88 -3.77
CA ALA A 185 -10.23 30.48 -3.86
C ALA A 185 -9.10 30.27 -4.87
N GLN A 186 -8.28 29.26 -4.61
CA GLN A 186 -7.17 28.86 -5.47
C GLN A 186 -7.13 27.34 -5.62
N VAL A 187 -7.05 26.88 -6.87
CA VAL A 187 -6.76 25.47 -7.20
C VAL A 187 -5.24 25.31 -7.30
N TRP A 188 -4.71 24.23 -6.73
CA TRP A 188 -3.28 23.91 -6.76
C TRP A 188 -3.06 22.46 -7.18
N ALA A 189 -1.80 22.01 -7.20
CA ALA A 189 -1.37 20.76 -7.84
C ALA A 189 -2.24 19.54 -7.48
N CYS A 190 -2.63 19.38 -6.22
CA CYS A 190 -3.41 18.23 -5.76
C CYS A 190 -4.70 18.58 -5.03
N GLY A 191 -5.28 19.78 -5.21
CA GLY A 191 -6.54 20.11 -4.56
C GLY A 191 -6.93 21.57 -4.67
N TYR A 192 -7.67 22.07 -3.67
CA TYR A 192 -8.13 23.45 -3.64
C TYR A 192 -8.14 24.04 -2.22
N VAL A 193 -8.05 25.36 -2.17
CA VAL A 193 -8.23 26.17 -0.96
C VAL A 193 -9.29 27.23 -1.24
N ALA A 194 -10.28 27.37 -0.37
CA ALA A 194 -11.33 28.38 -0.48
C ALA A 194 -11.51 29.12 0.85
N LEU A 195 -11.47 30.45 0.80
CA LEU A 195 -11.68 31.35 1.93
C LEU A 195 -13.11 31.87 1.93
N SER A 196 -13.84 31.65 3.03
CA SER A 196 -15.19 32.15 3.23
C SER A 196 -15.21 33.55 3.84
N ASP A 197 -16.40 34.16 3.83
CA ASP A 197 -16.68 35.47 4.41
C ASP A 197 -16.60 35.55 5.93
N ASP A 198 -16.70 34.42 6.63
CA ASP A 198 -16.39 34.32 8.06
C ASP A 198 -14.90 34.02 8.34
N PHE A 199 -14.03 34.24 7.35
CA PHE A 199 -12.59 34.00 7.41
C PHE A 199 -12.22 32.56 7.79
N THR A 200 -13.01 31.60 7.32
CA THR A 200 -12.70 30.17 7.41
C THR A 200 -12.06 29.70 6.12
N LEU A 201 -10.89 29.06 6.23
CA LEU A 201 -10.26 28.35 5.13
C LEU A 201 -10.82 26.94 5.03
N HIS A 202 -11.35 26.59 3.86
CA HIS A 202 -11.75 25.26 3.47
C HIS A 202 -10.66 24.68 2.59
N VAL A 203 -10.00 23.62 3.06
CA VAL A 203 -8.87 23.00 2.37
C VAL A 203 -9.20 21.57 1.99
N TYR A 204 -9.01 21.27 0.72
CA TYR A 204 -8.95 19.92 0.19
C TYR A 204 -7.52 19.66 -0.29
N ASP A 205 -6.83 18.75 0.41
CA ASP A 205 -5.45 18.35 0.15
C ASP A 205 -5.41 16.86 -0.19
N GLY A 206 -5.35 16.54 -1.48
CA GLY A 206 -5.20 15.16 -1.95
C GLY A 206 -5.83 14.90 -3.32
N SER A 207 -5.29 13.93 -4.06
CA SER A 207 -5.88 13.54 -5.33
C SER A 207 -7.19 12.79 -5.11
N ILE A 208 -8.16 12.95 -6.00
CA ILE A 208 -9.45 12.23 -5.97
C ILE A 208 -9.27 10.70 -5.85
N SER A 209 -8.16 10.18 -6.38
CA SER A 209 -7.79 8.77 -6.35
C SER A 209 -7.00 8.34 -5.11
N ASP A 210 -6.57 9.29 -4.25
CA ASP A 210 -5.72 9.05 -3.10
C ASP A 210 -6.57 8.89 -1.83
N PRO A 211 -6.56 7.71 -1.17
CA PRO A 211 -7.32 7.49 0.07
C PRO A 211 -6.78 8.33 1.24
N ASP A 212 -5.56 8.87 1.16
CA ASP A 212 -4.98 9.74 2.19
C ASP A 212 -5.44 11.22 2.07
N SER A 213 -6.36 11.52 1.15
CA SER A 213 -6.88 12.87 0.93
C SER A 213 -7.54 13.44 2.19
N ARG A 214 -7.21 14.70 2.49
CA ARG A 214 -7.66 15.40 3.70
C ARG A 214 -8.60 16.54 3.34
N LEU A 215 -9.76 16.55 3.97
CA LEU A 215 -10.66 17.71 3.99
C LEU A 215 -10.70 18.28 5.40
N TYR A 216 -10.27 19.53 5.54
CA TYR A 216 -10.26 20.22 6.83
C TYR A 216 -10.64 21.70 6.70
N ARG A 217 -11.08 22.28 7.82
CA ARG A 217 -11.45 23.69 7.92
C ARG A 217 -10.60 24.35 9.00
N LEU A 218 -10.04 25.52 8.70
CA LEU A 218 -9.25 26.31 9.63
C LEU A 218 -9.88 27.69 9.76
N SER A 219 -10.38 28.04 10.95
CA SER A 219 -10.85 29.39 11.22
C SER A 219 -9.64 30.27 11.49
N VAL A 220 -9.46 31.31 10.67
CA VAL A 220 -8.31 32.22 10.78
C VAL A 220 -8.66 33.31 11.78
N THR A 221 -8.64 32.98 13.06
CA THR A 221 -9.07 33.88 14.15
C THR A 221 -8.27 35.19 14.22
N LEU A 222 -7.04 35.20 13.71
CA LEU A 222 -6.20 36.40 13.58
C LEU A 222 -6.75 37.45 12.61
N LEU A 223 -7.71 37.09 11.74
CA LEU A 223 -8.41 38.02 10.85
C LEU A 223 -9.65 38.67 11.50
N SER A 224 -9.87 38.49 12.81
CA SER A 224 -10.98 39.12 13.50
C SER A 224 -10.82 40.65 13.63
N GLY A 225 -11.83 41.43 13.19
CA GLY A 225 -11.81 42.90 13.23
C GLY A 225 -11.51 43.58 11.88
N ARG A 226 -10.87 44.77 11.87
CA ARG A 226 -10.56 45.60 10.69
C ARG A 226 -9.47 45.03 9.74
N ARG A 227 -9.10 43.75 9.87
CA ARG A 227 -8.02 43.08 9.11
C ARG A 227 -8.62 42.15 8.06
N SER A 228 -9.06 42.70 6.94
CA SER A 228 -9.63 41.90 5.85
C SER A 228 -8.53 41.26 4.99
N PRO A 229 -8.69 40.00 4.56
CA PRO A 229 -7.78 39.36 3.63
C PRO A 229 -7.79 40.08 2.27
N THR A 230 -6.62 40.30 1.68
CA THR A 230 -6.44 41.03 0.42
C THR A 230 -5.97 40.15 -0.73
N SER A 231 -5.20 39.10 -0.44
CA SER A 231 -4.79 38.08 -1.42
C SER A 231 -4.35 36.79 -0.73
N MET A 232 -4.41 35.68 -1.46
CA MET A 232 -3.97 34.36 -1.01
C MET A 232 -2.92 33.76 -1.94
N ALA A 233 -1.96 33.02 -1.37
CA ALA A 233 -1.04 32.18 -2.13
C ALA A 233 -0.81 30.82 -1.43
N VAL A 234 -0.81 29.76 -2.22
CA VAL A 234 -0.50 28.40 -1.76
C VAL A 234 0.97 28.07 -2.01
N LEU A 235 1.66 27.58 -0.98
CA LEU A 235 3.06 27.13 -0.99
C LEU A 235 3.15 25.62 -0.78
N THR A 236 3.99 24.97 -1.57
CA THR A 236 4.21 23.53 -1.51
C THR A 236 5.66 23.26 -1.13
N LEU A 237 5.90 22.90 0.13
CA LEU A 237 7.27 22.59 0.56
C LEU A 237 7.71 21.25 -0.04
N PRO A 238 8.92 21.16 -0.64
CA PRO A 238 9.51 19.90 -1.02
C PRO A 238 9.63 19.01 0.21
N VAL A 239 9.12 17.77 0.13
CA VAL A 239 9.41 16.74 1.15
C VAL A 239 10.93 16.56 1.17
N GLY A 240 11.54 16.76 2.34
CA GLY A 240 12.97 17.03 2.51
C GLY A 240 13.92 16.28 1.58
N GLY A 241 14.84 17.04 0.97
CA GLY A 241 16.06 16.51 0.39
C GLY A 241 16.94 15.87 1.48
N GLU A 242 17.56 14.76 1.11
CA GLU A 242 18.73 14.10 1.71
C GLU A 242 19.17 14.60 3.10
N GLY A 243 18.67 13.97 4.16
CA GLY A 243 19.21 14.14 5.51
C GLY A 243 18.23 13.74 6.60
N VAL A 244 18.62 12.73 7.39
CA VAL A 244 17.97 12.22 8.61
C VAL A 244 16.84 11.20 8.37
N GLY A 245 17.22 9.93 8.56
CA GLY A 245 16.30 8.80 8.59
C GLY A 245 15.32 8.89 9.75
N GLY A 246 14.03 8.99 9.41
CA GLY A 246 12.91 8.68 10.29
C GLY A 246 11.91 7.85 9.49
N GLN A 247 11.91 6.53 9.68
CA GLN A 247 10.88 5.67 9.12
C GLN A 247 9.56 5.95 9.84
N GLY A 248 8.63 6.62 9.16
CA GLY A 248 7.28 6.91 9.63
C GLY A 248 6.70 8.22 9.08
N GLY A 249 6.84 8.49 7.77
CA GLY A 249 6.45 9.76 7.16
C GLY A 249 5.13 9.68 6.38
N SER A 250 4.13 10.48 6.79
CA SER A 250 3.01 10.90 5.95
C SER A 250 3.57 11.54 4.68
N ARG A 251 3.31 10.94 3.52
CA ARG A 251 3.93 11.25 2.22
C ARG A 251 3.43 12.55 1.56
N THR A 252 2.68 13.37 2.28
CA THR A 252 2.13 14.67 1.84
C THR A 252 3.08 15.77 2.31
N GLY A 253 3.67 16.56 1.40
CA GLY A 253 4.37 17.79 1.79
C GLY A 253 3.43 18.67 2.62
N ALA A 254 3.94 19.34 3.65
CA ALA A 254 3.11 20.23 4.45
C ALA A 254 2.62 21.40 3.58
N LEU A 255 1.30 21.50 3.39
CA LEU A 255 0.66 22.61 2.71
C LEU A 255 0.75 23.88 3.57
N GLN A 256 1.32 24.94 3.03
CA GLN A 256 1.36 26.26 3.65
C GLN A 256 0.52 27.24 2.84
N ILE A 257 -0.37 27.98 3.50
CA ILE A 257 -1.22 28.99 2.87
C ILE A 257 -0.82 30.35 3.42
N LEU A 258 -0.48 31.30 2.55
CA LEU A 258 -0.19 32.67 2.90
C LEU A 258 -1.40 33.56 2.58
N LEU A 259 -1.76 34.41 3.53
CA LEU A 259 -2.83 35.40 3.42
C LEU A 259 -2.26 36.79 3.65
N GLY A 260 -2.45 37.69 2.68
CA GLY A 260 -2.20 39.12 2.86
C GLY A 260 -3.37 39.79 3.54
N THR A 261 -3.10 40.81 4.36
CA THR A 261 -4.12 41.56 5.09
C THR A 261 -4.12 43.04 4.74
N SER A 262 -5.25 43.70 5.01
CA SER A 262 -5.43 45.14 4.79
C SER A 262 -4.52 46.04 5.63
N ASP A 263 -3.90 45.51 6.69
CA ASP A 263 -2.89 46.21 7.51
C ASP A 263 -1.45 45.85 7.14
N ASN A 264 -1.24 45.38 5.90
CA ASN A 264 0.07 45.09 5.34
C ASN A 264 0.82 43.93 6.04
N ALA A 265 0.10 43.03 6.72
CA ALA A 265 0.68 41.82 7.30
C ALA A 265 0.52 40.61 6.36
N LEU A 266 1.41 39.63 6.53
CA LEU A 266 1.28 38.31 5.92
C LEU A 266 1.06 37.28 7.03
N VAL A 267 -0.03 36.53 6.94
CA VAL A 267 -0.38 35.44 7.85
C VAL A 267 -0.14 34.13 7.14
N MET A 268 0.70 33.29 7.73
CA MET A 268 0.93 31.92 7.29
C MET A 268 0.02 30.97 8.07
N VAL A 269 -0.61 30.06 7.33
CA VAL A 269 -1.46 29.00 7.86
C VAL A 269 -0.81 27.67 7.49
N ASP A 270 -0.34 26.93 8.50
CA ASP A 270 0.20 25.58 8.32
C ASP A 270 -0.82 24.56 8.84
N GLY A 271 -1.05 23.50 8.06
CA GLY A 271 -1.94 22.39 8.42
C GLY A 271 -1.50 21.61 9.67
N GLN A 272 -0.24 21.72 10.10
CA GLN A 272 0.28 21.04 11.30
C GLN A 272 0.52 21.97 12.50
N SER A 273 1.04 23.19 12.29
CA SER A 273 1.51 24.08 13.37
C SER A 273 0.60 25.27 13.69
N GLY A 274 -0.49 25.47 12.94
CA GLY A 274 -1.47 26.54 13.19
C GLY A 274 -1.16 27.85 12.48
N LEU A 275 -1.66 28.96 13.00
CA LEU A 275 -1.55 30.30 12.41
C LEU A 275 -0.28 31.02 12.91
N CYS A 276 0.49 31.61 12.01
CA CYS A 276 1.71 32.36 12.31
C CYS A 276 1.75 33.68 11.52
N GLU A 277 1.87 34.83 12.19
CA GLU A 277 2.14 36.11 11.52
C GLU A 277 3.63 36.21 11.12
N LEU A 278 3.92 36.87 10.01
CA LEU A 278 5.27 37.11 9.50
C LEU A 278 5.66 38.61 9.65
N PRO A 279 5.93 39.10 10.88
CA PRO A 279 6.16 40.54 11.14
C PRO A 279 7.41 41.09 10.43
N ALA A 280 8.41 40.24 10.17
CA ALA A 280 9.61 40.64 9.41
C ALA A 280 9.30 41.09 7.97
N LEU A 281 8.23 40.54 7.36
CA LEU A 281 7.78 40.92 6.03
C LEU A 281 6.95 42.21 6.06
N GLN A 282 6.11 42.39 7.08
CA GLN A 282 5.25 43.57 7.22
C GLN A 282 6.01 44.89 7.14
N ALA A 283 7.20 44.97 7.77
CA ALA A 283 8.04 46.16 7.72
C ALA A 283 8.69 46.42 6.34
N SER A 284 8.74 45.40 5.47
CA SER A 284 9.46 45.41 4.20
C SER A 284 8.55 45.59 2.99
N LEU A 285 7.25 45.34 3.16
CA LEU A 285 6.22 45.46 2.12
C LEU A 285 5.81 46.93 1.93
N PRO A 286 5.68 47.41 0.68
CA PRO A 286 5.32 48.79 0.40
C PRO A 286 3.88 49.14 0.81
N GLY A 287 2.97 48.15 0.81
CA GLY A 287 1.58 48.31 1.21
C GLY A 287 0.81 46.98 1.12
N PRO A 288 -0.51 46.97 1.38
CA PRO A 288 -1.33 45.76 1.38
C PRO A 288 -1.21 44.98 0.06
N VAL A 289 -0.86 43.70 0.17
CA VAL A 289 -0.58 42.87 -1.01
C VAL A 289 -1.88 42.50 -1.72
N VAL A 290 -2.00 42.91 -2.98
CA VAL A 290 -3.20 42.69 -3.81
C VAL A 290 -3.06 41.46 -4.71
N LYS A 291 -1.83 40.98 -4.96
CA LYS A 291 -1.58 39.73 -5.69
C LYS A 291 -0.31 39.07 -5.18
N MET A 292 -0.36 37.77 -4.92
CA MET A 292 0.77 36.96 -4.48
C MET A 292 0.93 35.73 -5.36
N ARG A 293 2.18 35.33 -5.66
CA ARG A 293 2.44 34.11 -6.43
C ARG A 293 3.76 33.47 -6.06
N ALA A 294 3.71 32.21 -5.67
CA ALA A 294 4.91 31.40 -5.41
C ALA A 294 5.56 30.90 -6.70
N SER A 295 6.89 30.79 -6.69
CA SER A 295 7.68 30.17 -7.75
C SER A 295 7.35 28.68 -7.88
N PRO A 296 7.59 28.03 -9.05
CA PRO A 296 7.27 26.61 -9.24
C PRO A 296 7.93 25.68 -8.20
N ASP A 297 9.12 26.05 -7.73
CA ASP A 297 9.87 25.32 -6.70
C ASP A 297 9.60 25.82 -5.27
N SER A 298 8.63 26.73 -5.10
CA SER A 298 8.26 27.37 -3.83
C SER A 298 9.43 28.02 -3.08
N ARG A 299 10.54 28.35 -3.75
CA ARG A 299 11.71 29.05 -3.15
C ARG A 299 11.54 30.57 -3.11
N PHE A 300 10.69 31.13 -3.96
CA PHE A 300 10.44 32.56 -4.04
C PHE A 300 8.95 32.88 -3.99
N LEU A 301 8.63 34.03 -3.40
CA LEU A 301 7.28 34.59 -3.33
C LEU A 301 7.30 36.00 -3.95
N ALA A 302 6.52 36.18 -5.02
CA ALA A 302 6.28 37.48 -5.62
C ALA A 302 5.05 38.14 -4.99
N CYS A 303 5.18 39.38 -4.54
CA CYS A 303 4.13 40.19 -3.94
C CYS A 303 3.98 41.49 -4.76
N PHE A 304 2.76 41.78 -5.22
CA PHE A 304 2.43 43.04 -5.87
C PHE A 304 1.56 43.90 -4.95
N ALA A 305 2.00 45.12 -4.68
CA ALA A 305 1.33 46.06 -3.79
C ALA A 305 1.63 47.50 -4.25
N GLU A 306 0.59 48.35 -4.31
CA GLU A 306 0.71 49.78 -4.68
C GLU A 306 1.44 50.06 -6.01
N GLY A 307 1.33 49.17 -7.00
CA GLY A 307 2.05 49.30 -8.28
C GLY A 307 3.50 48.78 -8.25
N LEU A 308 3.97 48.35 -7.08
CA LEU A 308 5.32 47.86 -6.86
C LEU A 308 5.34 46.33 -6.75
N LEU A 309 6.25 45.71 -7.49
CA LEU A 309 6.58 44.28 -7.36
C LEU A 309 7.73 44.11 -6.36
N THR A 310 7.58 43.20 -5.41
CA THR A 310 8.66 42.79 -4.49
C THR A 310 8.77 41.27 -4.46
N VAL A 311 9.98 40.72 -4.43
CA VAL A 311 10.21 39.26 -4.37
C VAL A 311 10.96 38.90 -3.10
N TYR A 312 10.49 37.88 -2.40
CA TYR A 312 11.07 37.36 -1.16
C TYR A 312 11.49 35.89 -1.32
N ALA A 313 12.58 35.49 -0.68
CA ALA A 313 12.96 34.08 -0.55
C ALA A 313 12.11 33.43 0.55
N THR A 314 11.45 32.30 0.28
CA THR A 314 10.50 31.70 1.24
C THR A 314 11.18 31.05 2.46
N GLY A 315 12.44 30.65 2.35
CA GLY A 315 13.16 29.96 3.43
C GLY A 315 13.49 30.85 4.64
N ASN A 316 13.70 32.15 4.42
CA ASN A 316 14.06 33.12 5.45
C ASN A 316 13.31 34.46 5.31
N TYR A 317 12.44 34.57 4.31
CA TYR A 317 11.70 35.79 3.96
C TYR A 317 12.58 37.02 3.70
N SER A 318 13.84 36.82 3.29
CA SER A 318 14.72 37.92 2.88
C SER A 318 14.29 38.46 1.52
N LYS A 319 14.34 39.80 1.38
CA LYS A 319 14.06 40.50 0.12
C LYS A 319 15.12 40.14 -0.93
N VAL A 320 14.68 39.59 -2.06
CA VAL A 320 15.50 39.20 -3.21
C VAL A 320 15.47 40.30 -4.27
N LEU A 321 14.28 40.79 -4.60
CA LEU A 321 14.07 41.95 -5.46
C LEU A 321 13.41 43.05 -4.63
N GLY A 322 13.99 44.26 -4.66
CA GLY A 322 13.39 45.45 -4.06
C GLY A 322 12.11 45.88 -4.77
N PRO A 323 11.41 46.94 -4.28
CA PRO A 323 10.20 47.43 -4.93
C PRO A 323 10.51 47.88 -6.35
N PHE A 324 10.06 47.10 -7.32
CA PHE A 324 10.18 47.37 -8.75
C PHE A 324 8.90 48.06 -9.21
N ASP A 325 9.02 49.26 -9.75
CA ASP A 325 7.90 50.01 -10.31
C ASP A 325 7.54 49.45 -11.69
N ALA A 326 6.35 48.86 -11.80
CA ALA A 326 5.83 48.35 -13.06
C ALA A 326 5.38 49.45 -14.03
N GLY A 327 5.46 50.72 -13.63
CA GLY A 327 5.01 51.87 -14.42
C GLY A 327 3.49 52.04 -14.43
N THR A 328 2.76 51.28 -13.61
CA THR A 328 1.30 51.34 -13.48
C THR A 328 0.85 50.91 -12.08
N SER A 329 -0.15 51.61 -11.55
CA SER A 329 -0.83 51.20 -10.31
C SER A 329 -1.96 50.18 -10.55
N GLN A 330 -2.26 49.84 -11.81
CA GLN A 330 -3.26 48.81 -12.12
C GLN A 330 -2.74 47.43 -11.73
N VAL A 331 -3.62 46.60 -11.17
CA VAL A 331 -3.28 45.22 -10.82
C VAL A 331 -3.11 44.40 -12.11
N PRO A 332 -2.01 43.65 -12.28
CA PRO A 332 -1.81 42.82 -13.46
C PRO A 332 -2.90 41.74 -13.56
N GLU A 333 -3.45 41.54 -14.76
CA GLU A 333 -4.44 40.48 -15.03
C GLU A 333 -3.81 39.10 -14.83
N ALA A 334 -2.57 38.91 -15.29
CA ALA A 334 -1.78 37.72 -15.00
C ALA A 334 -0.42 38.08 -14.37
N MET A 335 -0.03 37.32 -13.35
CA MET A 335 1.29 37.42 -12.70
C MET A 335 1.78 36.00 -12.46
N VAL A 336 2.72 35.53 -13.26
CA VAL A 336 3.20 34.14 -13.25
C VAL A 336 4.70 34.07 -13.42
N TRP A 337 5.31 32.96 -12.98
CA TRP A 337 6.75 32.75 -13.14
C TRP A 337 7.08 32.16 -14.50
N CYS A 338 8.07 32.74 -15.19
CA CYS A 338 8.67 32.19 -16.40
C CYS A 338 9.95 31.45 -16.01
N GLY A 339 9.84 30.16 -15.70
CA GLY A 339 10.95 29.41 -15.10
C GLY A 339 11.09 29.68 -13.60
N LYS A 340 12.32 29.80 -13.10
CA LYS A 340 12.60 29.86 -11.65
C LYS A 340 12.94 31.26 -11.13
N ASP A 341 13.25 32.18 -12.02
CA ASP A 341 13.98 33.42 -11.70
C ASP A 341 13.41 34.68 -12.38
N ALA A 342 12.47 34.55 -13.32
CA ALA A 342 11.82 35.69 -13.97
C ALA A 342 10.30 35.67 -13.78
N LEU A 343 9.70 36.85 -13.66
CA LEU A 343 8.26 37.04 -13.48
C LEU A 343 7.65 37.68 -14.73
N ALA A 344 6.64 37.02 -15.29
CA ALA A 344 5.83 37.52 -16.39
C ALA A 344 4.55 38.16 -15.84
N MET A 345 4.35 39.43 -16.15
CA MET A 345 3.22 40.24 -15.73
C MET A 345 2.50 40.81 -16.95
N TYR A 346 1.18 40.66 -17.02
CA TYR A 346 0.38 41.09 -18.15
C TYR A 346 -0.71 42.07 -17.73
N TRP A 347 -0.84 43.16 -18.50
CA TRP A 347 -1.93 44.11 -18.44
C TRP A 347 -2.45 44.33 -19.85
N ARG A 348 -3.78 44.32 -20.06
CA ARG A 348 -4.38 44.53 -21.37
C ARG A 348 -3.94 45.82 -22.07
N GLY A 349 -3.83 46.92 -21.34
CA GLY A 349 -3.45 48.22 -21.91
C GLY A 349 -1.95 48.37 -22.19
N MET A 350 -1.10 47.61 -21.51
CA MET A 350 0.36 47.74 -21.64
C MET A 350 0.98 46.60 -22.43
N GLY A 351 0.44 45.38 -22.39
CA GLY A 351 1.06 44.18 -22.94
C GLY A 351 1.74 43.32 -21.87
N LEU A 352 2.72 42.50 -22.28
CA LEU A 352 3.40 41.53 -21.41
C LEU A 352 4.78 42.05 -20.99
N GLY A 353 4.97 42.31 -19.70
CA GLY A 353 6.26 42.63 -19.10
C GLY A 353 6.92 41.39 -18.50
N LEU A 354 8.22 41.23 -18.72
CA LEU A 354 9.07 40.22 -18.09
C LEU A 354 10.06 40.94 -17.15
N VAL A 355 10.06 40.57 -15.88
CA VAL A 355 10.92 41.18 -14.85
C VAL A 355 11.92 40.15 -14.34
N GLY A 356 13.20 40.51 -14.37
CA GLY A 356 14.31 39.69 -13.91
C GLY A 356 14.55 39.84 -12.40
N PRO A 357 15.38 38.95 -11.81
CA PRO A 357 15.62 38.95 -10.37
C PRO A 357 16.40 40.17 -9.87
N TYR A 358 17.05 40.90 -10.78
CA TYR A 358 17.83 42.11 -10.49
C TYR A 358 17.11 43.41 -10.88
N GLY A 359 15.84 43.33 -11.30
CA GLY A 359 15.04 44.50 -11.68
C GLY A 359 15.17 44.91 -13.15
N ASP A 360 15.95 44.19 -13.96
CA ASP A 360 15.89 44.30 -15.41
C ASP A 360 14.47 43.98 -15.90
N PHE A 361 14.00 44.69 -16.92
CA PHE A 361 12.67 44.46 -17.47
C PHE A 361 12.70 44.44 -19.00
N TYR A 362 11.89 43.58 -19.58
CA TYR A 362 11.66 43.49 -21.02
C TYR A 362 10.17 43.54 -21.31
N HIS A 363 9.78 44.21 -22.38
CA HIS A 363 8.37 44.41 -22.73
C HIS A 363 8.06 43.81 -24.10
N PHE A 364 7.04 42.96 -24.16
CA PHE A 364 6.50 42.40 -25.40
C PHE A 364 5.23 43.15 -25.82
N PRO A 365 5.14 43.62 -27.08
CA PRO A 365 4.06 44.47 -27.55
C PRO A 365 2.78 43.68 -27.85
N TYR A 366 1.97 43.44 -26.81
CA TYR A 366 0.61 42.86 -26.90
C TYR A 366 -0.48 43.87 -26.51
N ALA A 367 -0.22 45.16 -26.68
CA ALA A 367 -1.13 46.20 -26.18
C ALA A 367 -2.50 46.14 -26.88
N GLY A 368 -3.56 46.05 -26.08
CA GLY A 368 -4.95 46.00 -26.54
C GLY A 368 -5.50 44.60 -26.85
N GLU A 369 -4.64 43.58 -26.91
CA GLU A 369 -5.03 42.21 -27.20
C GLU A 369 -5.33 41.42 -25.91
N ALA A 370 -6.39 40.61 -25.93
CA ALA A 370 -6.71 39.70 -24.83
C ALA A 370 -5.73 38.51 -24.82
N MET A 371 -5.12 38.24 -23.66
CA MET A 371 -4.15 37.15 -23.51
C MET A 371 -4.40 36.33 -22.25
N VAL A 372 -4.23 35.02 -22.37
CA VAL A 372 -4.20 34.08 -21.25
C VAL A 372 -2.77 33.59 -21.04
N VAL A 373 -2.25 33.75 -19.82
CA VAL A 373 -0.88 33.35 -19.47
C VAL A 373 -0.93 32.18 -18.48
N VAL A 374 -0.34 31.06 -18.86
CA VAL A 374 -0.28 29.84 -18.04
C VAL A 374 1.15 29.62 -17.57
N GLN A 375 1.32 29.46 -16.26
CA GLN A 375 2.61 29.11 -15.68
C GLN A 375 2.97 27.66 -15.99
N GLU A 376 4.14 27.46 -16.58
CA GLU A 376 4.76 26.15 -16.76
C GLU A 376 5.96 25.99 -15.82
N VAL A 377 6.56 24.79 -15.77
CA VAL A 377 7.73 24.51 -14.90
C VAL A 377 8.95 25.35 -15.28
N ASP A 378 9.18 25.50 -16.57
CA ASP A 378 10.38 26.07 -17.17
C ASP A 378 10.09 27.28 -18.09
N SER A 379 8.82 27.63 -18.27
CA SER A 379 8.34 28.57 -19.29
C SER A 379 7.02 29.24 -18.88
N CYS A 380 6.53 30.16 -19.71
CA CYS A 380 5.15 30.61 -19.74
C CYS A 380 4.51 30.23 -21.07
N ARG A 381 3.30 29.67 -21.03
CA ARG A 381 2.50 29.41 -22.23
C ARG A 381 1.50 30.54 -22.41
N LEU A 382 1.56 31.20 -23.57
CA LEU A 382 0.73 32.35 -23.92
C LEU A 382 -0.35 31.90 -24.89
N TRP A 383 -1.57 32.42 -24.71
CA TRP A 383 -2.68 32.16 -25.59
C TRP A 383 -3.34 33.48 -25.99
N THR A 384 -3.25 33.81 -27.27
CA THR A 384 -3.64 35.09 -27.87
C THR A 384 -4.50 34.85 -29.11
N GLU A 385 -5.32 35.84 -29.50
CA GLU A 385 -6.20 35.71 -30.66
C GLU A 385 -5.41 35.80 -31.97
N SER A 386 -4.40 36.68 -32.02
CA SER A 386 -3.56 36.95 -33.19
C SER A 386 -2.33 36.04 -33.30
N GLY A 387 -1.76 35.62 -32.16
CA GLY A 387 -0.54 34.80 -32.11
C GLY A 387 -0.80 33.30 -31.91
N GLY A 388 -2.02 32.91 -31.53
CA GLY A 388 -2.38 31.51 -31.28
C GLY A 388 -1.82 31.03 -29.94
N CYS A 389 -1.08 29.91 -29.94
CA CYS A 389 -0.41 29.40 -28.75
C CYS A 389 1.10 29.59 -28.86
N GLU A 390 1.68 30.42 -27.99
CA GLU A 390 3.10 30.74 -27.96
C GLU A 390 3.74 30.25 -26.65
N ILE A 391 5.06 30.08 -26.63
CA ILE A 391 5.83 29.81 -25.41
C ILE A 391 6.90 30.87 -25.26
N LEU A 392 6.99 31.44 -24.06
CA LEU A 392 8.08 32.28 -23.59
C LEU A 392 8.94 31.45 -22.63
N GLN A 393 10.24 31.32 -22.92
CA GLN A 393 11.17 30.54 -22.11
C GLN A 393 12.52 31.23 -22.01
N ARG A 394 13.20 31.07 -20.87
CA ARG A 394 14.63 31.33 -20.80
C ARG A 394 15.36 30.41 -21.79
N VAL A 395 16.30 30.95 -22.56
CA VAL A 395 17.10 30.12 -23.49
C VAL A 395 17.87 29.07 -22.67
N PRO A 396 17.77 27.77 -23.00
CA PRO A 396 18.50 26.74 -22.29
C PRO A 396 20.01 27.00 -22.34
N THR A 397 20.72 26.78 -21.23
CA THR A 397 22.16 27.07 -21.12
C THR A 397 23.01 26.35 -22.16
N ALA A 398 22.60 25.15 -22.58
CA ALA A 398 23.28 24.40 -23.64
C ALA A 398 23.11 25.05 -25.02
N THR A 399 21.92 25.59 -25.32
CA THR A 399 21.65 26.34 -26.55
C THR A 399 22.39 27.67 -26.54
N GLU A 400 22.42 28.34 -25.38
CA GLU A 400 23.17 29.56 -25.18
C GLU A 400 24.67 29.34 -25.41
N ALA A 401 25.25 28.29 -24.86
CA ALA A 401 26.66 27.96 -25.04
C ALA A 401 27.04 27.71 -26.51
N ILE A 402 26.13 27.19 -27.33
CA ILE A 402 26.38 26.92 -28.76
C ILE A 402 26.26 28.21 -29.59
N HIS A 403 25.22 29.02 -29.38
CA HIS A 403 24.88 30.14 -30.28
C HIS A 403 25.22 31.53 -29.73
N ARG A 404 25.77 31.65 -28.53
CA ARG A 404 26.25 32.95 -28.03
C ARG A 404 27.28 33.49 -29.03
N ILE A 405 27.12 34.75 -29.43
CA ILE A 405 28.01 35.41 -30.40
C ILE A 405 29.46 35.37 -29.87
N GLY A 406 30.37 34.83 -30.68
CA GLY A 406 31.78 34.66 -30.29
C GLY A 406 32.02 33.56 -29.25
N SER A 407 31.11 32.59 -29.10
CA SER A 407 31.30 31.46 -28.19
C SER A 407 32.51 30.63 -28.60
N THR A 408 33.43 30.43 -27.66
CA THR A 408 34.59 29.54 -27.78
C THR A 408 34.42 28.28 -26.92
N GLU A 409 33.19 28.00 -26.47
CA GLU A 409 32.87 26.79 -25.71
C GLU A 409 33.04 25.54 -26.59
N PRO A 410 33.50 24.40 -26.05
CA PRO A 410 33.67 23.17 -26.82
C PRO A 410 32.41 22.71 -27.57
N ALA A 411 31.22 23.03 -27.05
CA ALA A 411 29.94 22.71 -27.70
C ALA A 411 29.67 23.55 -28.96
N ALA A 412 30.02 24.84 -28.95
CA ALA A 412 29.91 25.71 -30.11
C ALA A 412 30.89 25.27 -31.20
N MET A 413 32.15 25.05 -30.82
CA MET A 413 33.19 24.57 -31.73
C MET A 413 32.81 23.23 -32.37
N LEU A 414 32.17 22.32 -31.62
CA LEU A 414 31.73 21.04 -32.14
C LEU A 414 30.57 21.19 -33.13
N TYR A 415 29.65 22.11 -32.85
CA TYR A 415 28.53 22.44 -33.73
C TYR A 415 29.04 23.02 -35.05
N ASP A 416 29.92 24.02 -34.98
CA ASP A 416 30.55 24.64 -36.15
C ASP A 416 31.38 23.64 -36.94
N ALA A 417 32.14 22.77 -36.27
CA ALA A 417 32.90 21.71 -36.93
C ALA A 417 32.00 20.76 -37.72
N ALA A 418 30.82 20.42 -37.18
CA ALA A 418 29.87 19.55 -37.85
C ALA A 418 29.19 20.23 -39.05
N GLU A 419 28.89 21.53 -38.98
CA GLU A 419 28.38 22.30 -40.12
C GLU A 419 29.45 22.46 -41.21
N ALA A 420 30.69 22.83 -40.85
CA ALA A 420 31.83 22.91 -41.75
C ALA A 420 32.10 21.57 -42.45
N PHE A 421 32.02 20.45 -41.72
CA PHE A 421 32.18 19.11 -42.28
C PHE A 421 31.11 18.79 -43.33
N GLN A 422 29.85 19.17 -43.10
CA GLN A 422 28.78 18.99 -44.08
C GLN A 422 28.98 19.83 -45.34
N GLN A 423 29.61 21.00 -45.21
CA GLN A 423 29.94 21.90 -46.31
C GLN A 423 31.23 21.52 -47.06
N GLY A 424 32.00 20.56 -46.52
CA GLY A 424 33.30 20.15 -47.08
C GLY A 424 34.44 21.14 -46.78
N ASP A 425 34.28 21.97 -45.75
CA ASP A 425 35.27 22.96 -45.34
C ASP A 425 36.35 22.31 -44.43
N PRO A 426 37.66 22.47 -44.71
CA PRO A 426 38.75 22.00 -43.86
C PRO A 426 38.73 22.55 -42.42
N THR A 427 38.07 23.69 -42.15
CA THR A 427 37.95 24.26 -40.79
C THR A 427 37.32 23.29 -39.77
N ALA A 428 36.57 22.28 -40.25
CA ALA A 428 36.03 21.21 -39.42
C ALA A 428 37.10 20.43 -38.64
N ASP A 429 38.25 20.17 -39.27
CA ASP A 429 39.37 19.42 -38.69
C ASP A 429 40.18 20.30 -37.70
N GLU A 430 40.25 21.61 -37.95
CA GLU A 430 40.86 22.57 -37.02
C GLU A 430 40.05 22.66 -35.72
N ASN A 431 38.73 22.81 -35.83
CA ASN A 431 37.83 22.95 -34.69
C ASN A 431 37.81 21.68 -33.81
N ILE A 432 37.77 20.49 -34.41
CA ILE A 432 37.77 19.24 -33.64
C ILE A 432 39.11 19.00 -32.93
N ARG A 433 40.24 19.30 -33.57
CA ARG A 433 41.57 19.22 -32.95
C ARG A 433 41.70 20.21 -31.80
N ALA A 434 41.16 21.41 -31.95
CA ALA A 434 41.19 22.41 -30.89
C ALA A 434 40.39 21.96 -29.65
N ILE A 435 39.26 21.25 -29.83
CA ILE A 435 38.52 20.63 -28.72
C ILE A 435 39.35 19.53 -28.05
N LEU A 436 39.96 18.63 -28.81
CA LEU A 436 40.78 17.53 -28.29
C LEU A 436 42.05 18.01 -27.58
N ALA A 437 42.62 19.14 -28.03
CA ALA A 437 43.79 19.75 -27.42
C ALA A 437 43.47 20.57 -26.16
N SER A 438 42.19 20.83 -25.87
CA SER A 438 41.80 21.61 -24.70
C SER A 438 41.96 20.80 -23.40
N PRO A 439 42.48 21.40 -22.31
CA PRO A 439 42.63 20.68 -21.05
C PRO A 439 41.26 20.34 -20.45
N PRO A 440 41.11 19.18 -19.76
CA PRO A 440 39.86 18.84 -19.09
C PRO A 440 39.53 19.91 -18.04
N THR A 441 38.40 20.58 -18.22
CA THR A 441 37.96 21.64 -17.31
C THR A 441 37.56 21.03 -15.96
N PRO A 442 38.16 21.44 -14.82
CA PRO A 442 37.53 21.23 -13.52
C PRO A 442 36.20 22.01 -13.54
N GLY A 443 35.11 21.37 -13.10
CA GLY A 443 33.74 21.90 -13.20
C GLY A 443 33.66 23.40 -12.91
N GLY A 444 33.36 24.19 -13.96
CA GLY A 444 33.59 25.63 -13.97
C GLY A 444 32.58 26.42 -13.13
N THR A 445 33.12 27.25 -12.24
CA THR A 445 32.65 28.64 -12.06
C THR A 445 33.01 29.43 -13.33
N GLY A 446 32.14 30.37 -13.74
CA GLY A 446 32.13 31.04 -15.05
C GLY A 446 33.39 31.79 -15.51
N PRO A 447 33.34 32.41 -16.71
CA PRO A 447 34.53 32.77 -17.49
C PRO A 447 35.33 33.91 -16.83
N ALA A 448 36.64 33.73 -16.79
CA ALA A 448 37.61 34.76 -16.45
C ALA A 448 37.70 35.81 -17.57
N LYS A 449 37.42 37.08 -17.25
CA LYS A 449 37.70 38.22 -18.14
C LYS A 449 39.22 38.46 -18.19
N GLY A 450 39.81 38.33 -19.38
CA GLY A 450 41.18 38.75 -19.68
C GLY A 450 41.25 40.19 -20.21
N GLY A 451 41.78 41.10 -19.38
CA GLY A 451 42.75 42.16 -19.71
C GLY A 451 42.50 43.19 -20.83
N GLY A 452 42.27 44.45 -20.44
CA GLY A 452 42.54 45.66 -21.23
C GLY A 452 42.36 46.92 -20.39
N ALA A 453 43.46 47.47 -19.86
CA ALA A 453 43.47 48.61 -18.95
C ALA A 453 43.49 49.96 -19.70
N ILE A 454 42.51 50.85 -19.44
CA ILE A 454 42.64 52.32 -19.50
C ILE A 454 41.73 52.93 -18.41
N THR A 455 42.14 54.07 -17.89
CA THR A 455 41.93 54.70 -16.58
C THR A 455 40.55 55.31 -16.27
N SER A 456 40.32 55.43 -14.94
CA SER A 456 39.53 56.43 -14.19
C SER A 456 38.01 56.26 -14.00
N GLY A 457 37.64 55.92 -12.75
CA GLY A 457 36.69 56.69 -11.93
C GLY A 457 35.21 56.32 -11.98
N MET A 458 34.78 55.32 -11.18
CA MET A 458 33.49 55.27 -10.44
C MET A 458 33.44 53.98 -9.59
N PRO A 459 32.76 53.98 -8.41
CA PRO A 459 32.77 52.82 -7.51
C PRO A 459 31.96 51.68 -8.10
N SER A 460 32.62 50.54 -8.22
CA SER A 460 32.15 49.27 -8.76
C SER A 460 31.04 48.63 -7.90
N SER A 461 30.01 48.14 -8.60
CA SER A 461 28.94 47.27 -8.12
C SER A 461 29.49 46.03 -7.37
N PRO A 462 28.87 45.60 -6.25
CA PRO A 462 29.31 44.41 -5.55
C PRO A 462 28.85 43.13 -6.25
N SER A 463 29.83 42.29 -6.59
CA SER A 463 29.82 40.83 -6.63
C SER A 463 28.52 40.09 -7.00
N HIS A 464 28.58 39.42 -8.15
CA HIS A 464 27.76 38.30 -8.60
C HIS A 464 27.07 37.51 -7.47
N PHE A 465 25.76 37.72 -7.30
CA PHE A 465 24.90 36.66 -6.82
C PHE A 465 24.87 35.62 -7.92
N SER A 466 25.71 34.59 -7.77
CA SER A 466 25.53 33.34 -8.49
C SER A 466 24.08 32.94 -8.26
N SER A 467 23.27 32.93 -9.32
CA SER A 467 22.03 32.18 -9.31
C SER A 467 22.34 30.83 -8.68
N PRO A 468 21.45 30.23 -7.87
CA PRO A 468 21.50 28.79 -7.74
C PRO A 468 21.14 28.28 -9.14
N SER A 469 22.17 28.17 -9.98
CA SER A 469 22.32 27.05 -10.88
C SER A 469 21.81 25.83 -10.12
N LEU A 470 21.12 24.96 -10.85
CA LEU A 470 20.86 23.60 -10.39
C LEU A 470 21.94 23.21 -9.40
N SER A 471 21.53 22.76 -8.23
CA SER A 471 22.30 21.76 -7.53
C SER A 471 22.73 20.74 -8.60
N SER A 472 23.94 20.93 -9.14
CA SER A 472 24.92 19.88 -9.17
C SER A 472 24.90 19.36 -7.74
N SER A 473 24.04 18.39 -7.48
CA SER A 473 24.30 17.44 -6.41
C SER A 473 25.75 17.03 -6.63
N SER A 474 26.61 17.59 -5.80
CA SER A 474 28.04 17.40 -5.76
C SER A 474 28.32 16.01 -5.20
N GLY A 475 27.84 14.99 -5.92
CA GLY A 475 28.03 13.58 -5.66
C GLY A 475 28.63 12.94 -6.90
N GLY A 476 29.94 12.72 -6.87
CA GLY A 476 30.69 11.99 -7.89
C GLY A 476 31.59 12.88 -8.75
N GLY A 477 32.79 13.19 -8.25
CA GLY A 477 33.86 13.77 -9.05
C GLY A 477 34.35 12.76 -10.10
N GLY A 478 34.16 13.10 -11.37
CA GLY A 478 34.83 12.46 -12.50
C GLY A 478 35.20 13.54 -13.51
N ASN A 479 36.48 13.67 -13.83
CA ASN A 479 36.97 14.52 -14.92
C ASN A 479 36.35 14.03 -16.23
N LYS A 480 35.37 14.77 -16.79
CA LYS A 480 34.83 14.49 -18.13
C LYS A 480 35.75 15.10 -19.18
N SER A 481 35.98 14.40 -20.29
CA SER A 481 36.72 14.98 -21.42
C SER A 481 35.91 16.15 -22.01
N PRO A 482 36.56 17.21 -22.51
CA PRO A 482 35.88 18.39 -23.08
C PRO A 482 34.98 18.02 -24.26
N LEU A 483 35.37 17.01 -25.04
CA LEU A 483 34.58 16.45 -26.13
C LEU A 483 33.29 15.76 -25.62
N GLN A 484 33.36 14.95 -24.56
CA GLN A 484 32.17 14.36 -23.94
C GLN A 484 31.22 15.44 -23.42
N GLY A 485 31.76 16.49 -22.79
CA GLY A 485 30.99 17.66 -22.37
C GLY A 485 30.26 18.34 -23.53
N ALA A 486 30.95 18.55 -24.65
CA ALA A 486 30.40 19.13 -25.88
C ALA A 486 29.26 18.28 -26.48
N ILE A 487 29.44 16.96 -26.54
CA ILE A 487 28.42 16.03 -27.06
C ILE A 487 27.16 16.08 -26.18
N HIS A 488 27.29 16.03 -24.85
CA HIS A 488 26.14 16.15 -23.96
C HIS A 488 25.45 17.52 -24.08
N ALA A 489 26.21 18.60 -24.26
CA ALA A 489 25.64 19.93 -24.48
C ALA A 489 24.83 19.97 -25.79
N CYS A 490 25.35 19.44 -26.90
CA CYS A 490 24.61 19.32 -28.16
C CYS A 490 23.32 18.48 -27.99
N LEU A 491 23.39 17.36 -27.28
CA LEU A 491 22.20 16.53 -26.99
C LEU A 491 21.16 17.27 -26.15
N ARG A 492 21.58 18.06 -25.15
CA ARG A 492 20.68 18.89 -24.34
C ARG A 492 20.09 20.04 -25.14
N ALA A 493 20.87 20.68 -26.02
CA ALA A 493 20.38 21.70 -26.93
C ALA A 493 19.34 21.13 -27.91
N ALA A 494 19.55 19.89 -28.40
CA ALA A 494 18.57 19.18 -29.20
C ALA A 494 17.25 18.97 -28.44
N LEU A 495 17.29 18.54 -27.17
CA LEU A 495 16.10 18.39 -26.32
C LEU A 495 15.40 19.71 -26.03
N GLY A 496 16.16 20.81 -25.95
CA GLY A 496 15.65 22.16 -25.77
C GLY A 496 15.05 22.77 -27.04
N ALA A 497 15.39 22.28 -28.22
CA ALA A 497 14.90 22.83 -29.48
C ALA A 497 13.45 22.43 -29.78
N TRP A 498 12.65 23.39 -30.25
CA TRP A 498 11.28 23.15 -30.71
C TRP A 498 11.26 22.67 -32.17
N ASP A 499 11.93 23.41 -33.05
CA ASP A 499 12.03 23.10 -34.47
C ASP A 499 12.79 21.80 -34.76
N VAL A 500 12.24 21.01 -35.70
CA VAL A 500 12.80 19.71 -36.10
C VAL A 500 14.08 19.89 -36.91
N GLY A 501 14.23 20.98 -37.66
CA GLY A 501 15.46 21.34 -38.36
C GLY A 501 16.62 21.57 -37.40
N LYS A 502 16.45 22.47 -36.43
CA LYS A 502 17.43 22.74 -35.36
C LYS A 502 17.77 21.47 -34.56
N GLN A 503 16.76 20.68 -34.17
CA GLN A 503 16.98 19.38 -33.50
C GLN A 503 17.90 18.45 -34.30
N LYS A 504 17.71 18.34 -35.61
CA LYS A 504 18.56 17.51 -36.48
C LYS A 504 20.00 18.02 -36.52
N ARG A 505 20.21 19.33 -36.64
CA ARG A 505 21.57 19.91 -36.67
C ARG A 505 22.34 19.62 -35.38
N TYR A 506 21.73 19.82 -34.21
CA TYR A 506 22.35 19.46 -32.94
C TYR A 506 22.65 17.95 -32.80
N LEU A 507 21.75 17.09 -33.27
CA LEU A 507 21.97 15.64 -33.28
C LEU A 507 23.09 15.23 -34.23
N GLN A 508 23.22 15.90 -35.38
CA GLN A 508 24.34 15.70 -36.31
C GLN A 508 25.67 16.12 -35.69
N ALA A 509 25.72 17.25 -34.99
CA ALA A 509 26.91 17.68 -34.27
C ALA A 509 27.33 16.68 -33.17
N ALA A 510 26.37 16.19 -32.38
CA ALA A 510 26.63 15.14 -31.40
C ALA A 510 27.09 13.81 -32.04
N ALA A 511 26.53 13.44 -33.19
CA ALA A 511 26.93 12.25 -33.94
C ALA A 511 28.32 12.38 -34.55
N TYR A 512 28.67 13.58 -35.04
CA TYR A 512 30.00 13.92 -35.55
C TYR A 512 31.05 13.78 -34.44
N GLY A 513 30.86 14.45 -33.31
CA GLY A 513 31.79 14.37 -32.16
C GLY A 513 31.96 12.95 -31.62
N LYS A 514 30.91 12.13 -31.68
CA LYS A 514 30.99 10.72 -31.31
C LYS A 514 32.01 9.93 -32.13
N GLY A 515 32.30 10.33 -33.36
CA GLY A 515 33.27 9.69 -34.24
C GLY A 515 34.74 9.89 -33.84
N PHE A 516 35.04 10.80 -32.91
CA PHE A 516 36.41 11.20 -32.53
C PHE A 516 36.78 10.84 -31.08
N GLU A 517 35.96 10.06 -30.36
CA GLU A 517 36.32 9.56 -29.02
C GLU A 517 37.10 8.23 -29.11
N ASP A 518 38.15 8.09 -28.30
CA ASP A 518 38.98 6.88 -28.20
C ASP A 518 38.30 5.73 -27.43
N GLU A 519 38.73 4.48 -27.67
CA GLU A 519 38.17 3.28 -27.03
C GLU A 519 38.30 3.26 -25.49
N GLU A 520 39.28 3.97 -24.92
CA GLU A 520 39.45 4.11 -23.46
C GLU A 520 38.44 5.10 -22.85
N GLU A 521 38.22 6.25 -23.50
CA GLU A 521 37.17 7.21 -23.11
C GLU A 521 35.77 6.57 -23.23
N GLN A 522 35.60 5.64 -24.17
CA GLN A 522 34.38 4.88 -24.39
C GLN A 522 34.04 3.93 -23.23
N LYS A 523 35.04 3.38 -22.54
CA LYS A 523 34.86 2.53 -21.34
C LYS A 523 34.63 3.36 -20.07
N GLN A 524 35.14 4.60 -20.04
CA GLN A 524 35.03 5.51 -18.90
C GLN A 524 33.81 6.44 -18.98
N TRP A 525 32.96 6.31 -20.02
CA TRP A 525 31.73 7.07 -20.19
C TRP A 525 30.86 7.03 -18.93
N GLN A 526 30.74 8.18 -18.25
CA GLN A 526 29.82 8.33 -17.13
C GLN A 526 28.52 8.97 -17.63
N PRO A 527 27.38 8.25 -17.53
CA PRO A 527 26.08 8.84 -17.78
C PRO A 527 25.95 10.13 -16.97
N SER A 528 25.43 11.20 -17.57
CA SER A 528 25.19 12.41 -16.79
C SER A 528 24.05 12.17 -15.79
N SER A 529 24.40 12.09 -14.49
CA SER A 529 23.46 11.93 -13.36
C SER A 529 22.39 13.02 -13.29
N SER A 530 22.56 14.09 -14.05
CA SER A 530 21.65 15.24 -14.08
C SER A 530 20.56 15.17 -15.16
N ILE A 531 20.53 14.14 -16.01
CA ILE A 531 19.46 14.01 -17.03
C ILE A 531 18.30 13.12 -16.55
N ASP A 532 18.53 12.15 -15.67
CA ASP A 532 17.48 11.18 -15.30
C ASP A 532 17.70 10.66 -13.86
N ALA A 533 17.05 11.28 -12.87
CA ALA A 533 16.81 10.65 -11.57
C ALA A 533 15.38 10.11 -11.58
N GLY A 534 15.14 9.00 -12.28
CA GLY A 534 13.80 8.39 -12.31
C GLY A 534 13.59 7.13 -13.13
N ASP A 535 14.41 6.83 -14.15
CA ASP A 535 14.15 5.69 -15.04
C ASP A 535 15.06 4.50 -14.76
N GLY A 536 14.45 3.36 -14.43
CA GLY A 536 15.12 2.07 -14.37
C GLY A 536 15.62 1.62 -15.74
N ASP A 537 16.90 1.25 -15.78
CA ASP A 537 17.51 0.37 -16.79
C ASP A 537 17.87 0.94 -18.19
N MET A 538 17.96 2.26 -18.37
CA MET A 538 18.48 2.83 -19.63
C MET A 538 19.72 3.70 -19.39
N GLY A 539 20.88 3.07 -19.14
CA GLY A 539 22.12 3.81 -18.99
C GLY A 539 23.32 2.96 -18.58
N ARG A 540 23.73 2.01 -19.43
CA ARG A 540 25.06 1.37 -19.28
C ARG A 540 26.07 1.86 -20.33
N ASN A 541 25.65 2.31 -21.52
CA ASN A 541 26.56 2.67 -22.63
C ASN A 541 26.20 3.99 -23.38
N LYS A 542 27.20 4.66 -23.99
CA LYS A 542 27.10 5.89 -24.82
C LYS A 542 26.09 5.82 -25.97
N ALA A 543 25.99 4.67 -26.65
CA ALA A 543 25.03 4.49 -27.74
C ALA A 543 23.58 4.56 -27.25
N ASP A 544 23.33 4.20 -25.98
CA ASP A 544 21.99 4.19 -25.40
C ASP A 544 21.51 5.60 -25.05
N GLU A 545 22.40 6.53 -24.67
CA GLU A 545 22.02 7.92 -24.37
C GLU A 545 21.64 8.70 -25.64
N PHE A 546 22.49 8.67 -26.67
CA PHE A 546 22.17 9.30 -27.97
C PHE A 546 20.88 8.74 -28.57
N VAL A 547 20.74 7.41 -28.58
CA VAL A 547 19.52 6.73 -29.08
C VAL A 547 18.33 7.07 -28.18
N GLY A 548 18.54 7.14 -26.86
CA GLY A 548 17.54 7.57 -25.88
C GLY A 548 17.01 8.96 -26.21
N VAL A 549 17.89 9.95 -26.39
CA VAL A 549 17.52 11.33 -26.78
C VAL A 549 16.74 11.34 -28.09
N CYS A 550 17.20 10.61 -29.11
CA CYS A 550 16.47 10.47 -30.38
C CYS A 550 15.06 9.89 -30.17
N ARG A 551 14.91 8.89 -29.29
CA ARG A 551 13.61 8.30 -28.97
C ARG A 551 12.71 9.31 -28.25
N LYS A 552 13.23 10.02 -27.25
CA LYS A 552 12.53 11.07 -26.48
C LYS A 552 12.02 12.17 -27.42
N LEU A 553 12.87 12.70 -28.31
CA LEU A 553 12.50 13.73 -29.29
C LEU A 553 11.41 13.28 -30.25
N ARG A 554 11.46 12.05 -30.76
CA ARG A 554 10.42 11.53 -31.65
C ARG A 554 9.06 11.48 -30.97
N VAL A 555 9.01 11.06 -29.70
CA VAL A 555 7.77 11.05 -28.91
C VAL A 555 7.29 12.48 -28.68
N LEU A 556 8.15 13.38 -28.21
CA LEU A 556 7.83 14.80 -28.01
C LEU A 556 7.25 15.45 -29.27
N ASN A 557 7.89 15.29 -30.42
CA ASN A 557 7.41 15.85 -31.67
C ASN A 557 6.07 15.26 -32.12
N HIS A 558 5.75 14.00 -31.77
CA HIS A 558 4.42 13.44 -32.03
C HIS A 558 3.35 14.03 -31.11
N LEU A 559 3.66 14.27 -29.84
CA LEU A 559 2.75 14.89 -28.87
C LEU A 559 2.43 16.35 -29.24
N ARG A 560 3.40 17.05 -29.81
CA ARG A 560 3.30 18.44 -30.29
C ARG A 560 2.48 18.60 -31.57
N ARG A 561 2.10 17.51 -32.25
CA ARG A 561 1.24 17.63 -33.44
C ARG A 561 -0.14 18.16 -33.03
N PRO A 562 -0.77 19.04 -33.82
CA PRO A 562 -2.08 19.62 -33.48
C PRO A 562 -3.15 18.57 -33.14
N ALA A 563 -3.13 17.41 -33.79
CA ALA A 563 -4.07 16.32 -33.53
C ALA A 563 -3.99 15.72 -32.10
N VAL A 564 -2.83 15.81 -31.44
CA VAL A 564 -2.65 15.40 -30.04
C VAL A 564 -2.71 16.63 -29.13
N GLY A 565 -2.08 17.74 -29.54
CA GLY A 565 -2.23 19.04 -28.91
C GLY A 565 -1.60 19.13 -27.52
N ILE A 566 -0.42 18.53 -27.30
CA ILE A 566 0.32 18.58 -26.03
C ILE A 566 1.71 19.22 -26.29
N PRO A 567 1.84 20.56 -26.12
CA PRO A 567 3.09 21.27 -26.36
C PRO A 567 4.08 21.16 -25.19
N THR A 568 4.41 19.93 -24.77
CA THR A 568 5.30 19.73 -23.61
C THR A 568 6.79 19.84 -23.97
N THR A 569 7.57 20.43 -23.07
CA THR A 569 9.04 20.52 -23.21
C THR A 569 9.71 19.26 -22.65
N ALA A 570 10.92 18.96 -23.12
CA ALA A 570 11.70 17.84 -22.57
C ALA A 570 11.97 18.01 -21.06
N TRP A 571 12.06 19.25 -20.59
CA TRP A 571 12.29 19.57 -19.19
C TRP A 571 11.06 19.30 -18.32
N GLN A 572 9.87 19.71 -18.78
CA GLN A 572 8.61 19.40 -18.11
C GLN A 572 8.41 17.89 -17.95
N LEU A 573 8.85 17.13 -18.94
CA LEU A 573 8.80 15.67 -18.91
C LEU A 573 9.85 15.06 -17.99
N ALA A 574 11.02 15.69 -17.80
CA ALA A 574 12.05 15.21 -16.88
C ALA A 574 11.73 15.47 -15.40
N GLN A 575 10.87 16.44 -15.09
CA GLN A 575 10.55 16.86 -13.72
C GLN A 575 9.26 16.26 -13.13
N GLY A 576 8.65 15.25 -13.76
CA GLY A 576 7.37 14.72 -13.30
C GLY A 576 7.42 14.29 -11.83
N GLY A 577 6.53 14.85 -11.00
CA GLY A 577 6.57 14.80 -9.54
C GLY A 577 6.43 13.40 -8.93
N ARG A 578 5.39 13.18 -8.12
CA ARG A 578 5.17 11.94 -7.31
C ARG A 578 5.20 10.63 -8.13
N GLU A 579 4.88 10.67 -9.42
CA GLU A 579 4.70 9.50 -10.29
C GLU A 579 5.81 9.34 -11.35
N GLY A 580 6.75 10.29 -11.45
CA GLY A 580 7.76 10.32 -12.52
C GLY A 580 7.24 10.92 -13.83
N GLY A 581 8.17 11.45 -14.62
CA GLY A 581 7.92 12.16 -15.89
C GLY A 581 7.01 11.48 -16.89
N TRP A 582 7.39 10.27 -17.28
CA TRP A 582 6.70 9.51 -18.31
C TRP A 582 5.36 8.95 -17.85
N ALA A 583 5.25 8.51 -16.60
CA ALA A 583 3.99 8.02 -16.05
C ALA A 583 2.92 9.13 -16.03
N ALA A 584 3.30 10.36 -15.62
CA ALA A 584 2.40 11.52 -15.65
C ALA A 584 1.91 11.81 -17.08
N LEU A 585 2.81 11.81 -18.07
CA LEU A 585 2.43 11.98 -19.47
C LEU A 585 1.49 10.87 -19.95
N LEU A 586 1.78 9.60 -19.62
CA LEU A 586 0.93 8.48 -20.00
C LEU A 586 -0.45 8.60 -19.37
N ASN A 587 -0.54 9.00 -18.10
CA ASN A 587 -1.81 9.26 -17.43
C ASN A 587 -2.62 10.33 -18.19
N ARG A 588 -2.00 11.45 -18.61
CA ARG A 588 -2.65 12.47 -19.45
C ARG A 588 -3.18 11.91 -20.78
N LEU A 589 -2.38 11.08 -21.46
CA LEU A 589 -2.84 10.41 -22.69
C LEU A 589 -4.04 9.48 -22.42
N LEU A 590 -4.03 8.76 -21.29
CA LEU A 590 -5.12 7.87 -20.89
C LEU A 590 -6.40 8.64 -20.54
N LEU A 591 -6.29 9.79 -19.87
CA LEU A 591 -7.41 10.69 -19.58
C LEU A 591 -8.07 11.22 -20.85
N ARG A 592 -7.27 11.49 -21.90
CA ARG A 592 -7.75 11.87 -23.24
C ARG A 592 -8.23 10.67 -24.10
N ARG A 593 -8.31 9.46 -23.54
CA ARG A 593 -8.68 8.20 -24.23
C ARG A 593 -7.74 7.80 -25.39
N LEU A 594 -6.50 8.28 -25.39
CA LEU A 594 -5.48 7.97 -26.41
C LEU A 594 -4.69 6.68 -26.07
N TYR A 595 -5.39 5.60 -25.74
CA TYR A 595 -4.80 4.33 -25.26
C TYR A 595 -3.77 3.73 -26.23
N PHE A 596 -4.05 3.79 -27.53
CA PHE A 596 -3.13 3.24 -28.54
C PHE A 596 -1.83 4.03 -28.64
N LEU A 597 -1.91 5.36 -28.58
CA LEU A 597 -0.72 6.21 -28.57
C LEU A 597 0.10 5.97 -27.31
N ALA A 598 -0.55 5.91 -26.14
CA ALA A 598 0.11 5.58 -24.87
C ALA A 598 0.83 4.23 -24.94
N TRP A 599 0.18 3.18 -25.44
CA TRP A 599 0.79 1.87 -25.65
C TRP A 599 2.02 1.93 -26.56
N LYS A 600 1.92 2.66 -27.68
CA LYS A 600 3.04 2.81 -28.64
C LYS A 600 4.21 3.58 -28.06
N VAL A 601 3.95 4.58 -27.22
CA VAL A 601 4.99 5.29 -26.47
C VAL A 601 5.70 4.33 -25.52
N CYS A 602 4.96 3.53 -24.73
CA CYS A 602 5.56 2.54 -23.84
C CYS A 602 6.38 1.47 -24.58
N GLU A 603 5.87 0.96 -25.71
CA GLU A 603 6.58 -0.01 -26.56
C GLU A 603 7.88 0.58 -27.10
N TYR A 604 7.84 1.83 -27.57
CA TYR A 604 8.99 2.48 -28.20
C TYR A 604 10.07 2.93 -27.21
N LEU A 605 9.67 3.47 -26.07
CA LEU A 605 10.57 3.88 -24.99
C LEU A 605 10.99 2.71 -24.08
N ARG A 606 10.41 1.53 -24.27
CA ARG A 606 10.65 0.33 -23.45
C ARG A 606 10.26 0.52 -21.97
N LEU A 607 9.18 1.25 -21.72
CA LEU A 607 8.61 1.41 -20.39
C LEU A 607 7.89 0.11 -20.01
N GLY A 608 8.52 -0.72 -19.19
CA GLY A 608 7.99 -2.01 -18.74
C GLY A 608 6.72 -1.90 -17.87
N PRO A 609 6.80 -1.28 -16.67
CA PRO A 609 5.70 -1.29 -15.70
C PRO A 609 4.45 -0.54 -16.20
N GLU A 610 4.63 0.56 -16.94
CA GLU A 610 3.51 1.40 -17.38
C GLU A 610 2.61 0.74 -18.44
N LYS A 611 3.09 -0.30 -19.12
CA LYS A 611 2.28 -1.05 -20.10
C LYS A 611 1.09 -1.75 -19.44
N GLU A 612 1.25 -2.24 -18.20
CA GLU A 612 0.15 -2.81 -17.41
C GLU A 612 -0.93 -1.75 -17.15
N THR A 613 -0.53 -0.58 -16.66
CA THR A 613 -1.44 0.55 -16.38
C THR A 613 -2.27 0.94 -17.60
N VAL A 614 -1.63 1.04 -18.77
CA VAL A 614 -2.32 1.38 -20.04
C VAL A 614 -3.38 0.33 -20.40
N LEU A 615 -3.06 -0.96 -20.29
CA LEU A 615 -3.97 -2.05 -20.63
C LEU A 615 -5.13 -2.15 -19.64
N VAL A 616 -4.86 -2.01 -18.34
CA VAL A 616 -5.89 -2.01 -17.29
C VAL A 616 -6.84 -0.85 -17.50
N ARG A 617 -6.34 0.37 -17.69
CA ARG A 617 -7.16 1.57 -17.94
C ARG A 617 -7.97 1.47 -19.22
N TRP A 618 -7.39 0.91 -20.29
CA TRP A 618 -8.12 0.61 -21.52
C TRP A 618 -9.26 -0.40 -21.29
N ALA A 619 -9.01 -1.48 -20.55
CA ALA A 619 -10.01 -2.50 -20.27
C ALA A 619 -11.17 -1.94 -19.41
N CYS A 620 -10.86 -1.13 -18.40
CA CYS A 620 -11.88 -0.39 -17.63
C CYS A 620 -12.73 0.51 -18.52
N ALA A 621 -12.09 1.28 -19.40
CA ALA A 621 -12.78 2.17 -20.34
C ALA A 621 -13.64 1.40 -21.35
N LEU A 622 -13.18 0.23 -21.80
CA LEU A 622 -13.96 -0.65 -22.67
C LEU A 622 -15.24 -1.12 -21.97
N ILE A 623 -15.16 -1.53 -20.70
CA ILE A 623 -16.32 -1.96 -19.89
C ILE A 623 -17.32 -0.82 -19.69
N LEU A 624 -16.82 0.40 -19.49
CA LEU A 624 -17.63 1.62 -19.32
C LEU A 624 -18.19 2.15 -20.64
N SER A 625 -17.70 1.67 -21.79
CA SER A 625 -18.12 2.17 -23.10
C SER A 625 -19.58 1.78 -23.42
N PRO A 626 -20.33 2.62 -24.17
CA PRO A 626 -21.69 2.29 -24.60
C PRO A 626 -21.77 0.99 -25.42
N GLN A 627 -20.69 0.64 -26.12
CA GLN A 627 -20.61 -0.57 -26.93
C GLN A 627 -20.63 -1.85 -26.07
N ALA A 628 -20.11 -1.79 -24.84
CA ALA A 628 -20.10 -2.93 -23.94
C ALA A 628 -21.49 -3.37 -23.49
N VAL A 629 -22.48 -2.47 -23.51
CA VAL A 629 -23.87 -2.76 -23.12
C VAL A 629 -24.49 -3.85 -24.01
N HIS A 630 -24.08 -3.93 -25.28
CA HIS A 630 -24.62 -4.89 -26.24
C HIS A 630 -23.88 -6.24 -26.29
N LEU A 631 -22.75 -6.36 -25.58
CA LEU A 631 -21.90 -7.56 -25.60
C LEU A 631 -22.16 -8.45 -24.38
N SER A 632 -22.10 -9.76 -24.53
CA SER A 632 -22.22 -10.68 -23.39
C SER A 632 -20.96 -10.65 -22.50
N ASP A 633 -21.11 -11.01 -21.22
CA ASP A 633 -20.00 -11.03 -20.24
C ASP A 633 -18.82 -11.90 -20.71
N ARG A 634 -19.12 -13.03 -21.37
CA ARG A 634 -18.08 -13.94 -21.90
C ARG A 634 -17.34 -13.33 -23.09
N GLU A 635 -18.06 -12.71 -24.02
CA GLU A 635 -17.44 -12.07 -25.19
C GLU A 635 -16.55 -10.90 -24.77
N LEU A 636 -16.98 -10.10 -23.80
CA LEU A 636 -16.19 -8.99 -23.29
C LEU A 636 -14.93 -9.47 -22.56
N CYS A 637 -15.05 -10.51 -21.73
CA CYS A 637 -13.91 -11.17 -21.09
C CYS A 637 -12.92 -11.72 -22.13
N ASP A 638 -13.41 -12.36 -23.20
CA ASP A 638 -12.59 -12.89 -24.27
C ASP A 638 -11.87 -11.79 -25.07
N GLN A 639 -12.52 -10.65 -25.32
CA GLN A 639 -11.89 -9.52 -26.00
C GLN A 639 -10.73 -8.94 -25.20
N ILE A 640 -10.94 -8.72 -23.89
CA ILE A 640 -9.90 -8.22 -22.97
C ILE A 640 -8.73 -9.21 -22.95
N ARG A 641 -9.02 -10.49 -22.75
CA ARG A 641 -8.02 -11.56 -22.69
C ARG A 641 -7.23 -11.72 -23.98
N ARG A 642 -7.88 -11.74 -25.15
CA ARG A 642 -7.20 -11.84 -26.44
C ARG A 642 -6.23 -10.67 -26.64
N ARG A 643 -6.60 -9.47 -26.20
CA ARG A 643 -5.70 -8.32 -26.28
C ARG A 643 -4.53 -8.40 -25.33
N PHE A 644 -4.76 -8.83 -24.10
CA PHE A 644 -3.69 -9.01 -23.13
C PHE A 644 -2.70 -10.08 -23.62
N GLN A 645 -3.20 -11.25 -24.05
CA GLN A 645 -2.37 -12.32 -24.65
C GLN A 645 -1.54 -11.85 -25.85
N ALA A 646 -2.15 -11.08 -26.76
CA ALA A 646 -1.43 -10.53 -27.91
C ALA A 646 -0.34 -9.52 -27.52
N ALA A 647 -0.51 -8.82 -26.39
CA ALA A 647 0.50 -7.93 -25.83
C ALA A 647 1.65 -8.71 -25.18
N PHE A 648 1.34 -9.72 -24.35
CA PHE A 648 2.33 -10.58 -23.70
C PHE A 648 3.18 -11.39 -24.67
N ALA A 649 2.58 -11.92 -25.75
CA ALA A 649 3.26 -12.77 -26.71
C ALA A 649 4.43 -12.08 -27.44
N LYS A 650 4.48 -10.74 -27.42
CA LYS A 650 5.49 -9.95 -28.14
C LYS A 650 6.67 -9.52 -27.27
N ASP A 651 6.55 -9.60 -25.94
CA ASP A 651 7.54 -9.01 -25.05
C ASP A 651 7.82 -9.91 -23.83
N PRO A 652 8.98 -10.60 -23.77
CA PRO A 652 9.34 -11.48 -22.67
C PRO A 652 9.77 -10.72 -21.40
N SER A 653 9.94 -9.40 -21.46
CA SER A 653 10.29 -8.56 -20.30
C SER A 653 9.09 -8.20 -19.41
N PHE A 654 7.87 -8.53 -19.85
CA PHE A 654 6.65 -8.22 -19.14
C PHE A 654 6.44 -9.16 -17.94
N PRO A 655 6.02 -8.66 -16.75
CA PRO A 655 5.78 -9.51 -15.59
C PRO A 655 4.74 -10.61 -15.90
N PRO A 656 4.99 -11.88 -15.54
CA PRO A 656 4.11 -13.00 -15.90
C PRO A 656 2.74 -12.98 -15.20
N ALA A 657 2.49 -12.01 -14.32
CA ALA A 657 1.38 -11.99 -13.38
C ALA A 657 0.71 -10.60 -13.36
N LEU A 658 -0.25 -10.38 -14.25
CA LEU A 658 -1.05 -9.15 -14.32
C LEU A 658 -2.23 -9.21 -13.34
N SER A 659 -2.51 -8.11 -12.65
CA SER A 659 -3.71 -8.05 -11.81
C SER A 659 -4.95 -7.67 -12.63
N TYR A 660 -5.97 -8.52 -12.57
CA TYR A 660 -7.30 -8.27 -13.14
C TYR A 660 -8.25 -7.60 -12.12
N ALA A 661 -7.86 -7.51 -10.85
CA ALA A 661 -8.67 -6.95 -9.77
C ALA A 661 -9.22 -5.54 -10.05
N PRO A 662 -8.44 -4.56 -10.58
CA PRO A 662 -9.00 -3.23 -10.89
C PRO A 662 -10.09 -3.27 -11.98
N ILE A 663 -9.91 -4.15 -12.97
CA ILE A 663 -10.86 -4.34 -14.08
C ILE A 663 -12.14 -5.00 -13.56
N ALA A 664 -12.01 -6.02 -12.72
CA ALA A 664 -13.13 -6.71 -12.11
C ALA A 664 -13.93 -5.79 -11.15
N ARG A 665 -13.24 -4.92 -10.40
CA ARG A 665 -13.88 -3.90 -9.56
C ARG A 665 -14.71 -2.93 -10.40
N THR A 666 -14.18 -2.50 -11.54
CA THR A 666 -14.91 -1.64 -12.49
C THR A 666 -16.14 -2.38 -13.05
N ALA A 667 -16.02 -3.67 -13.38
CA ALA A 667 -17.15 -4.48 -13.85
C ALA A 667 -18.28 -4.60 -12.80
N ASP A 668 -17.94 -4.79 -11.52
CA ASP A 668 -18.93 -4.83 -10.43
C ASP A 668 -19.60 -3.47 -10.19
N GLN A 669 -18.86 -2.36 -10.29
CA GLN A 669 -19.42 -1.00 -10.23
C GLN A 669 -20.48 -0.75 -11.30
N VAL A 670 -20.27 -1.28 -12.52
CA VAL A 670 -21.24 -1.24 -13.63
C VAL A 670 -22.35 -2.31 -13.46
N ARG A 671 -22.42 -2.98 -12.30
CA ARG A 671 -23.35 -4.07 -11.96
C ARG A 671 -23.25 -5.31 -12.85
N ARG A 672 -22.12 -5.51 -13.53
CA ARG A 672 -21.81 -6.73 -14.32
C ARG A 672 -21.00 -7.73 -13.49
N ARG A 673 -21.62 -8.26 -12.44
CA ARG A 673 -20.98 -9.22 -11.52
C ARG A 673 -20.50 -10.50 -12.19
N GLY A 674 -21.24 -11.02 -13.18
CA GLY A 674 -20.83 -12.19 -13.95
C GLY A 674 -19.47 -11.99 -14.61
N LEU A 675 -19.30 -10.89 -15.34
CA LEU A 675 -18.03 -10.46 -15.91
C LEU A 675 -16.92 -10.30 -14.85
N ALA A 676 -17.22 -9.66 -13.72
CA ALA A 676 -16.24 -9.46 -12.65
C ALA A 676 -15.69 -10.81 -12.12
N THR A 677 -16.57 -11.79 -11.89
CA THR A 677 -16.15 -13.13 -11.45
C THR A 677 -15.32 -13.87 -12.48
N LEU A 678 -15.65 -13.75 -13.78
CA LEU A 678 -14.91 -14.35 -14.89
C LEU A 678 -13.51 -13.75 -15.04
N LEU A 679 -13.39 -12.42 -14.94
CA LEU A 679 -12.09 -11.74 -15.00
C LEU A 679 -11.19 -12.12 -13.82
N LEU A 680 -11.78 -12.26 -12.63
CA LEU A 680 -11.05 -12.68 -11.42
C LEU A 680 -10.49 -14.10 -11.50
N ASP A 681 -11.07 -15.00 -12.30
CA ASP A 681 -10.50 -16.35 -12.51
C ASP A 681 -9.09 -16.32 -13.13
N TYR A 682 -8.72 -15.21 -13.78
CA TYR A 682 -7.41 -15.02 -14.42
C TYR A 682 -6.44 -14.18 -13.59
N ASP A 683 -6.84 -13.68 -12.41
CA ASP A 683 -5.94 -12.94 -11.53
C ASP A 683 -4.90 -13.87 -10.90
N SER A 684 -3.62 -13.46 -10.94
CA SER A 684 -2.51 -14.22 -10.36
C SER A 684 -2.49 -14.18 -8.83
N SER A 685 -3.07 -13.14 -8.21
CA SER A 685 -3.05 -12.91 -6.77
C SER A 685 -4.31 -13.46 -6.11
N ALA A 686 -4.17 -14.59 -5.39
CA ALA A 686 -5.27 -15.18 -4.64
C ALA A 686 -5.81 -14.27 -3.53
N SER A 687 -4.97 -13.42 -2.91
CA SER A 687 -5.42 -12.47 -1.89
C SER A 687 -6.32 -11.40 -2.49
N SER A 688 -5.86 -10.73 -3.55
CA SER A 688 -6.62 -9.66 -4.23
C SER A 688 -7.93 -10.20 -4.81
N GLN A 689 -7.88 -11.43 -5.35
CA GLN A 689 -9.05 -12.15 -5.85
C GLN A 689 -10.10 -12.38 -4.74
N VAL A 690 -9.67 -12.90 -3.59
CA VAL A 690 -10.57 -13.20 -2.47
C VAL A 690 -11.11 -11.94 -1.83
N ASP A 691 -10.25 -10.94 -1.59
CA ASP A 691 -10.66 -9.66 -0.99
C ASP A 691 -11.74 -8.98 -1.84
N LEU A 692 -11.56 -8.92 -3.17
CA LEU A 692 -12.59 -8.37 -4.06
C LEU A 692 -13.87 -9.22 -4.11
N LEU A 693 -13.79 -10.55 -4.10
CA LEU A 693 -15.00 -11.40 -4.05
C LEU A 693 -15.80 -11.21 -2.76
N LEU A 694 -15.11 -10.98 -1.63
CA LEU A 694 -15.75 -10.67 -0.35
C LEU A 694 -16.43 -9.30 -0.39
N GLU A 695 -15.81 -8.29 -1.01
CA GLU A 695 -16.40 -6.96 -1.22
C GLU A 695 -17.66 -7.03 -2.11
N MET A 696 -17.62 -7.81 -3.20
CA MET A 696 -18.75 -8.00 -4.13
C MET A 696 -19.91 -8.83 -3.54
N GLY A 697 -19.70 -9.49 -2.39
CA GLY A 697 -20.70 -10.33 -1.72
C GLY A 697 -20.77 -11.78 -2.22
N GLU A 698 -19.81 -12.23 -3.04
CA GLU A 698 -19.73 -13.59 -3.58
C GLU A 698 -19.03 -14.56 -2.60
N PHE A 699 -19.60 -14.68 -1.39
CA PHE A 699 -18.99 -15.37 -0.24
C PHE A 699 -18.63 -16.83 -0.50
N LYS A 700 -19.50 -17.58 -1.20
CA LYS A 700 -19.27 -19.00 -1.51
C LYS A 700 -18.06 -19.18 -2.42
N LEU A 701 -17.94 -18.33 -3.44
CA LEU A 701 -16.83 -18.37 -4.39
C LEU A 701 -15.54 -17.88 -3.74
N ALA A 702 -15.61 -16.81 -2.93
CA ALA A 702 -14.48 -16.28 -2.16
C ALA A 702 -13.85 -17.37 -1.27
N LEU A 703 -14.66 -18.05 -0.45
CA LEU A 703 -14.17 -19.11 0.44
C LEU A 703 -13.62 -20.31 -0.34
N GLY A 704 -14.30 -20.72 -1.40
CA GLY A 704 -13.84 -21.82 -2.24
C GLY A 704 -12.50 -21.53 -2.92
N LYS A 705 -12.28 -20.30 -3.40
CA LYS A 705 -11.01 -19.86 -4.00
C LYS A 705 -9.90 -19.69 -2.95
N ALA A 706 -10.21 -19.13 -1.78
CA ALA A 706 -9.27 -19.01 -0.67
C ALA A 706 -8.72 -20.38 -0.25
N LEU A 707 -9.58 -21.39 -0.11
CA LEU A 707 -9.17 -22.75 0.25
C LEU A 707 -8.35 -23.44 -0.86
N ARG A 708 -8.69 -23.21 -2.14
CA ARG A 708 -7.91 -23.74 -3.27
C ARG A 708 -6.54 -23.09 -3.43
N SER A 709 -6.37 -21.85 -2.98
CA SER A 709 -5.09 -21.14 -3.02
C SER A 709 -4.00 -21.80 -2.15
N ASN A 710 -4.40 -22.67 -1.21
CA ASN A 710 -3.54 -23.27 -0.19
C ASN A 710 -2.76 -22.24 0.67
N ASN A 711 -3.17 -20.97 0.64
CA ASN A 711 -2.64 -19.94 1.51
C ASN A 711 -3.54 -19.84 2.76
N LEU A 712 -3.00 -20.29 3.90
CA LEU A 712 -3.74 -20.31 5.17
C LEU A 712 -4.17 -18.91 5.62
N ASP A 713 -3.35 -17.88 5.37
CA ASP A 713 -3.67 -16.52 5.79
C ASP A 713 -4.89 -15.98 5.03
N VAL A 714 -4.94 -16.18 3.71
CA VAL A 714 -6.10 -15.80 2.88
C VAL A 714 -7.34 -16.61 3.28
N ALA A 715 -7.19 -17.90 3.59
CA ALA A 715 -8.29 -18.73 4.06
C ALA A 715 -8.86 -18.25 5.42
N TYR A 716 -8.00 -17.93 6.39
CA TYR A 716 -8.43 -17.41 7.67
C TYR A 716 -9.04 -16.01 7.56
N ARG A 717 -8.46 -15.13 6.74
CA ARG A 717 -9.00 -13.79 6.47
C ARG A 717 -10.42 -13.86 5.92
N ALA A 718 -10.66 -14.73 4.93
CA ALA A 718 -12.00 -14.96 4.40
C ALA A 718 -12.96 -15.51 5.47
N LEU A 719 -12.52 -16.48 6.27
CA LEU A 719 -13.35 -17.07 7.32
C LEU A 719 -13.73 -16.06 8.42
N PHE A 720 -12.78 -15.26 8.90
CA PHE A 720 -13.03 -14.24 9.91
C PHE A 720 -13.86 -13.08 9.37
N PHE A 721 -13.67 -12.70 8.11
CA PHE A 721 -14.52 -11.71 7.46
C PHE A 721 -15.98 -12.17 7.40
N LEU A 722 -16.20 -13.44 7.03
CA LEU A 722 -17.53 -14.05 6.99
C LEU A 722 -18.17 -14.17 8.38
N GLU A 723 -17.39 -14.50 9.40
CA GLU A 723 -17.84 -14.55 10.80
C GLU A 723 -18.24 -13.16 11.32
N ALA A 724 -17.46 -12.13 10.99
CA ALA A 724 -17.63 -10.80 11.55
C ALA A 724 -18.69 -9.94 10.85
N HIS A 725 -18.83 -10.02 9.52
CA HIS A 725 -19.48 -8.92 8.78
C HIS A 725 -20.86 -9.19 8.20
N LYS A 726 -21.20 -10.32 7.55
CA LYS A 726 -22.38 -10.30 6.65
C LYS A 726 -23.14 -11.60 6.36
N ALA A 727 -23.04 -12.63 7.19
CA ALA A 727 -23.92 -13.78 7.06
C ALA A 727 -24.85 -13.87 8.27
N SER A 728 -26.16 -14.08 8.05
CA SER A 728 -26.99 -14.66 9.11
C SER A 728 -26.28 -15.92 9.60
N GLN A 729 -26.37 -16.23 10.90
CA GLN A 729 -25.68 -17.41 11.46
C GLN A 729 -26.00 -18.68 10.63
N GLU A 730 -27.22 -18.76 10.08
CA GLU A 730 -27.64 -19.80 9.14
C GLU A 730 -26.88 -19.79 7.80
N ALA A 731 -26.73 -18.63 7.15
CA ALA A 731 -25.99 -18.50 5.90
C ALA A 731 -24.50 -18.84 6.10
N PHE A 732 -23.91 -18.45 7.23
CA PHE A 732 -22.54 -18.81 7.58
C PHE A 732 -22.38 -20.33 7.74
N LEU A 733 -23.30 -20.97 8.46
CA LEU A 733 -23.31 -22.42 8.65
C LEU A 733 -23.53 -23.16 7.33
N ALA A 734 -24.41 -22.68 6.46
CA ALA A 734 -24.64 -23.23 5.12
C ALA A 734 -23.38 -23.12 4.24
N LEU A 735 -22.66 -21.99 4.31
CA LEU A 735 -21.39 -21.80 3.62
C LEU A 735 -20.31 -22.75 4.14
N LEU A 736 -20.17 -22.90 5.46
CA LEU A 736 -19.24 -23.86 6.06
C LEU A 736 -19.59 -25.31 5.73
N ALA A 737 -20.88 -25.65 5.63
CA ALA A 737 -21.32 -26.97 5.21
C ALA A 737 -20.94 -27.27 3.75
N SER A 738 -20.94 -26.26 2.89
CA SER A 738 -20.52 -26.42 1.49
C SER A 738 -19.01 -26.68 1.32
N HIS A 739 -18.18 -26.38 2.33
CA HIS A 739 -16.73 -26.56 2.28
C HIS A 739 -16.17 -27.24 3.55
N PRO A 740 -15.97 -28.58 3.56
CA PRO A 740 -15.49 -29.30 4.73
C PRO A 740 -14.11 -28.86 5.25
N SER A 741 -13.23 -28.36 4.37
CA SER A 741 -11.88 -27.92 4.75
C SER A 741 -11.90 -26.67 5.65
N SER A 742 -12.85 -25.74 5.45
CA SER A 742 -12.99 -24.58 6.34
C SER A 742 -13.32 -24.95 7.77
N LEU A 743 -14.12 -26.01 7.97
CA LEU A 743 -14.45 -26.51 9.30
C LEU A 743 -13.23 -27.05 10.03
N ARG A 744 -12.34 -27.74 9.32
CA ARG A 744 -11.10 -28.26 9.90
C ARG A 744 -10.19 -27.12 10.36
N LEU A 745 -10.04 -26.08 9.54
CA LEU A 745 -9.22 -24.90 9.87
C LEU A 745 -9.79 -24.15 11.08
N LEU A 746 -11.09 -23.86 11.10
CA LEU A 746 -11.74 -23.23 12.25
C LEU A 746 -11.61 -24.08 13.51
N ARG A 747 -11.81 -25.39 13.42
CA ARG A 747 -11.65 -26.32 14.56
C ARG A 747 -10.25 -26.23 15.17
N VAL A 748 -9.21 -26.23 14.35
CA VAL A 748 -7.81 -26.12 14.82
C VAL A 748 -7.59 -24.76 15.48
N TYR A 749 -8.02 -23.68 14.83
CA TYR A 749 -7.86 -22.32 15.32
C TYR A 749 -8.54 -22.11 16.68
N TYR A 750 -9.82 -22.43 16.82
CA TYR A 750 -10.54 -22.20 18.09
C TYR A 750 -10.06 -23.14 19.21
N ARG A 751 -9.64 -24.37 18.90
CA ARG A 751 -9.04 -25.25 19.91
C ARG A 751 -7.76 -24.66 20.51
N SER A 752 -6.95 -23.98 19.70
CA SER A 752 -5.73 -23.30 20.18
C SER A 752 -6.00 -22.08 21.05
N ARG A 753 -7.21 -21.49 20.97
CA ARG A 753 -7.62 -20.28 21.70
C ARG A 753 -8.63 -20.55 22.81
N LEU A 754 -8.79 -21.79 23.26
CA LEU A 754 -9.69 -22.11 24.36
C LEU A 754 -9.20 -21.42 25.65
N THR A 755 -9.99 -20.50 26.20
CA THR A 755 -9.69 -19.83 27.48
C THR A 755 -10.54 -20.42 28.61
N LYS A 756 -10.16 -20.15 29.87
CA LYS A 756 -10.90 -20.64 31.05
C LYS A 756 -12.33 -20.10 31.11
N GLU A 757 -12.56 -18.86 30.66
CA GLU A 757 -13.79 -18.11 30.95
C GLU A 757 -14.77 -18.05 29.78
N SER A 758 -14.29 -18.09 28.53
CA SER A 758 -15.15 -17.88 27.35
C SER A 758 -15.33 -19.14 26.53
N ARG A 759 -16.59 -19.43 26.15
CA ARG A 759 -16.89 -20.47 25.16
C ARG A 759 -16.50 -19.94 23.80
N THR A 760 -15.73 -20.74 23.06
CA THR A 760 -15.33 -20.37 21.70
C THR A 760 -16.56 -20.31 20.78
N PRO A 761 -16.59 -19.42 19.77
CA PRO A 761 -17.63 -19.40 18.74
C PRO A 761 -17.86 -20.78 18.10
N TRP A 762 -16.82 -21.61 18.06
CA TRP A 762 -16.88 -23.00 17.62
C TRP A 762 -17.87 -23.89 18.38
N PHE A 763 -18.13 -23.62 19.67
CA PHE A 763 -19.16 -24.32 20.45
C PHE A 763 -20.55 -24.10 19.84
N ASN A 764 -20.89 -22.85 19.53
CA ASN A 764 -22.18 -22.50 18.92
C ASN A 764 -22.33 -23.10 17.51
N VAL A 765 -21.23 -23.11 16.73
CA VAL A 765 -21.19 -23.75 15.41
C VAL A 765 -21.40 -25.26 15.50
N SER A 766 -20.76 -25.92 16.47
CA SER A 766 -20.89 -27.37 16.70
C SER A 766 -22.31 -27.73 17.12
N LEU A 767 -22.91 -26.93 18.01
CA LEU A 767 -24.28 -27.11 18.49
C LEU A 767 -25.30 -26.94 17.36
N ALA A 768 -25.16 -25.90 16.54
CA ALA A 768 -26.06 -25.62 15.43
C ALA A 768 -25.98 -26.68 14.30
N ARG A 769 -24.84 -27.36 14.16
CA ARG A 769 -24.67 -28.49 13.24
C ARG A 769 -25.15 -29.84 13.81
N GLY A 770 -25.48 -29.89 15.10
CA GLY A 770 -25.80 -31.14 15.79
C GLY A 770 -24.58 -32.03 16.07
N ASP A 771 -23.35 -31.50 15.98
CA ASP A 771 -22.14 -32.24 16.37
C ASP A 771 -21.95 -32.14 17.90
N LEU A 772 -22.80 -32.87 18.61
CA LEU A 772 -22.82 -32.91 20.08
C LEU A 772 -21.56 -33.56 20.67
N MET A 773 -20.90 -34.43 19.90
CA MET A 773 -19.64 -35.06 20.27
C MET A 773 -18.52 -34.03 20.37
N GLU A 774 -18.40 -33.17 19.36
CA GLU A 774 -17.42 -32.08 19.38
C GLU A 774 -17.75 -31.05 20.47
N ALA A 775 -19.03 -30.67 20.61
CA ALA A 775 -19.47 -29.75 21.65
C ALA A 775 -19.16 -30.26 23.07
N GLY A 776 -19.49 -31.53 23.36
CA GLY A 776 -19.17 -32.17 24.64
C GLY A 776 -17.67 -32.25 24.92
N THR A 777 -16.88 -32.51 23.87
CA THR A 777 -15.41 -32.56 23.98
C THR A 777 -14.82 -31.18 24.36
N LEU A 778 -15.33 -30.10 23.77
CA LEU A 778 -14.88 -28.74 24.09
C LEU A 778 -15.20 -28.35 25.53
N VAL A 779 -16.40 -28.69 26.01
CA VAL A 779 -16.81 -28.44 27.39
C VAL A 779 -15.95 -29.27 28.37
N ALA A 780 -15.61 -30.51 28.02
CA ALA A 780 -14.69 -31.32 28.81
C ALA A 780 -13.28 -30.69 28.90
N PHE A 781 -12.74 -30.17 27.79
CA PHE A 781 -11.47 -29.42 27.81
C PHE A 781 -11.57 -28.15 28.67
N GLN A 782 -12.67 -27.41 28.58
CA GLN A 782 -12.91 -26.24 29.42
C GLN A 782 -12.96 -26.61 30.91
N ALA A 783 -13.53 -27.77 31.26
CA ALA A 783 -13.60 -28.25 32.64
C ALA A 783 -12.19 -28.45 33.24
N TYR A 784 -11.27 -29.04 32.49
CA TYR A 784 -9.89 -29.25 32.94
C TYR A 784 -9.04 -27.98 32.92
N ALA A 785 -9.45 -26.95 32.18
CA ALA A 785 -8.83 -25.64 32.25
C ALA A 785 -9.23 -24.84 33.51
N GLN A 786 -10.31 -25.22 34.22
CA GLN A 786 -10.71 -24.57 35.47
C GLN A 786 -9.78 -24.92 36.62
N ASP A 787 -9.46 -23.92 37.46
CA ASP A 787 -8.71 -24.15 38.71
C ASP A 787 -9.63 -24.63 39.86
N SER A 788 -10.92 -24.25 39.80
CA SER A 788 -11.93 -24.59 40.82
C SER A 788 -12.55 -25.97 40.60
N HIS A 789 -12.44 -26.85 41.60
CA HIS A 789 -12.99 -28.20 41.56
C HIS A 789 -14.53 -28.25 41.40
N PRO A 790 -15.33 -27.46 42.15
CA PRO A 790 -16.78 -27.40 41.94
C PRO A 790 -17.17 -27.02 40.52
N ARG A 791 -16.48 -26.03 39.93
CA ARG A 791 -16.77 -25.57 38.56
C ARG A 791 -16.39 -26.61 37.51
N ARG A 792 -15.29 -27.34 37.72
CA ARG A 792 -14.88 -28.47 36.88
C ARG A 792 -15.95 -29.58 36.86
N ILE A 793 -16.51 -29.92 38.03
CA ILE A 793 -17.57 -30.94 38.15
C ILE A 793 -18.83 -30.52 37.39
N GLU A 794 -19.24 -29.25 37.53
CA GLU A 794 -20.41 -28.71 36.82
C GLU A 794 -20.24 -28.80 35.30
N LEU A 795 -19.09 -28.39 34.77
CA LEU A 795 -18.78 -28.47 33.34
C LEU A 795 -18.68 -29.92 32.83
N LEU A 796 -18.11 -30.84 33.62
CA LEU A 796 -18.09 -32.27 33.25
C LEU A 796 -19.51 -32.86 33.17
N ARG A 797 -20.41 -32.45 34.07
CA ARG A 797 -21.83 -32.85 33.99
C ARG A 797 -22.51 -32.27 32.76
N GLU A 798 -22.22 -31.03 32.40
CA GLU A 798 -22.71 -30.43 31.16
C GLU A 798 -22.20 -31.20 29.93
N ALA A 799 -20.91 -31.53 29.88
CA ALA A 799 -20.32 -32.35 28.82
C ALA A 799 -20.98 -33.74 28.74
N ALA A 800 -21.23 -34.38 29.89
CA ALA A 800 -21.96 -35.65 29.95
C ALA A 800 -23.38 -35.52 29.36
N ARG A 801 -24.12 -34.45 29.68
CA ARG A 801 -25.45 -34.20 29.08
C ARG A 801 -25.37 -34.08 27.57
N LEU A 802 -24.38 -33.37 27.04
CA LEU A 802 -24.18 -33.22 25.59
C LEU A 802 -23.90 -34.57 24.91
N PHE A 803 -23.07 -35.43 25.51
CA PHE A 803 -22.81 -36.77 24.98
C PHE A 803 -24.01 -37.72 25.05
N GLY A 804 -24.90 -37.54 26.04
CA GLY A 804 -26.07 -38.39 26.26
C GLY A 804 -27.29 -38.00 25.42
N HIS A 805 -27.31 -36.80 24.83
CA HIS A 805 -28.49 -36.26 24.15
C HIS A 805 -28.68 -36.89 22.76
N GLN A 806 -29.33 -38.05 22.71
CA GLN A 806 -29.76 -38.67 21.45
C GLN A 806 -31.12 -38.10 21.01
N GLY A 807 -31.10 -36.94 20.33
CA GLY A 807 -32.09 -36.55 19.32
C GLY A 807 -33.60 -36.57 19.66
N LYS A 808 -34.04 -36.54 20.92
CA LYS A 808 -35.48 -36.64 21.27
C LYS A 808 -36.11 -35.46 22.01
N GLN A 809 -35.38 -34.37 22.28
CA GLN A 809 -35.94 -33.15 22.88
C GLN A 809 -35.25 -31.89 22.30
N PRO A 810 -35.99 -30.79 22.06
CA PRO A 810 -35.41 -29.54 21.57
C PRO A 810 -34.38 -28.96 22.56
N LEU A 811 -33.28 -28.41 22.03
CA LEU A 811 -32.11 -27.87 22.74
C LEU A 811 -32.38 -26.64 23.63
N SER A 812 -33.64 -26.24 23.81
CA SER A 812 -34.05 -25.01 24.52
C SER A 812 -33.75 -25.01 26.03
N SER A 813 -33.45 -26.17 26.63
CA SER A 813 -33.19 -26.31 28.08
C SER A 813 -31.71 -26.24 28.48
N ILE A 814 -30.76 -26.17 27.54
CA ILE A 814 -29.31 -26.10 27.83
C ILE A 814 -28.83 -24.63 27.97
N SER A 815 -29.69 -23.66 27.62
CA SER A 815 -29.39 -22.22 27.63
C SER A 815 -29.53 -21.53 28.99
N SER A 816 -30.12 -22.15 30.02
CA SER A 816 -30.61 -21.42 31.20
C SER A 816 -29.65 -21.34 32.39
N THR A 817 -28.39 -21.77 32.27
CA THR A 817 -27.41 -21.66 33.38
C THR A 817 -26.20 -20.79 33.05
N ALA A 818 -26.23 -20.06 31.94
CA ALA A 818 -25.20 -19.07 31.61
C ALA A 818 -25.47 -17.74 32.34
N SER A 819 -25.06 -17.64 33.61
CA SER A 819 -24.83 -16.34 34.23
C SER A 819 -23.61 -15.69 33.54
N SER A 820 -23.86 -14.78 32.62
CA SER A 820 -22.83 -13.89 32.05
C SER A 820 -22.63 -12.69 32.97
N PRO A 821 -21.40 -12.20 33.19
CA PRO A 821 -21.20 -10.80 33.55
C PRO A 821 -21.57 -9.94 32.33
N ALA A 822 -22.01 -8.72 32.60
CA ALA A 822 -22.66 -7.81 31.67
C ALA A 822 -21.88 -7.54 30.36
N GLY A 823 -22.65 -7.38 29.27
CA GLY A 823 -22.23 -6.64 28.08
C GLY A 823 -22.04 -7.47 26.82
N THR A 824 -23.10 -8.02 26.25
CA THR A 824 -23.32 -8.11 24.78
C THR A 824 -24.74 -8.62 24.51
N SER A 825 -25.43 -7.95 23.59
CA SER A 825 -26.86 -8.04 23.34
C SER A 825 -27.35 -9.43 22.98
N SER A 826 -28.34 -9.91 23.74
CA SER A 826 -29.15 -11.09 23.44
C SER A 826 -30.07 -10.84 22.25
N PHE A 827 -29.84 -11.53 21.14
CA PHE A 827 -30.86 -11.82 20.13
C PHE A 827 -30.70 -13.26 19.66
N MET A 828 -31.61 -14.13 20.10
CA MET A 828 -31.81 -15.48 19.56
C MET A 828 -33.30 -15.63 19.24
N PRO A 829 -33.73 -15.66 17.96
CA PRO A 829 -35.04 -16.15 17.60
C PRO A 829 -35.02 -17.69 17.58
N SER A 830 -36.13 -18.28 18.03
CA SER A 830 -36.43 -19.71 17.96
C SER A 830 -36.35 -20.21 16.51
N LEU A 831 -35.45 -21.15 16.23
CA LEU A 831 -35.29 -21.76 14.90
C LEU A 831 -35.50 -23.27 14.99
N ALA A 832 -36.65 -23.71 14.48
CA ALA A 832 -36.86 -25.07 14.01
C ALA A 832 -36.37 -25.16 12.56
N MET A 833 -35.47 -26.10 12.25
CA MET A 833 -35.01 -26.38 10.89
C MET A 833 -34.96 -27.90 10.60
N PRO A 834 -35.10 -28.31 9.32
CA PRO A 834 -35.40 -29.68 8.93
C PRO A 834 -34.17 -30.59 8.96
N SER A 835 -34.41 -31.86 9.32
CA SER A 835 -33.44 -32.94 9.34
C SER A 835 -32.80 -33.15 7.96
N VAL A 836 -31.52 -32.76 7.83
CA VAL A 836 -30.66 -33.22 6.74
C VAL A 836 -29.56 -34.05 7.36
N ALA A 837 -29.74 -35.37 7.32
CA ALA A 837 -28.78 -36.36 7.75
C ALA A 837 -27.54 -36.31 6.83
N ALA A 838 -26.46 -35.68 7.30
CA ALA A 838 -25.16 -35.73 6.64
C ALA A 838 -24.39 -36.96 7.13
N THR A 839 -24.24 -37.93 6.22
CA THR A 839 -23.50 -39.17 6.39
C THR A 839 -22.01 -38.89 6.63
N VAL A 840 -21.59 -38.86 7.90
CA VAL A 840 -20.16 -38.84 8.28
C VAL A 840 -19.88 -40.13 9.01
N ALA A 841 -18.85 -40.85 8.53
CA ALA A 841 -18.47 -42.17 8.98
C ALA A 841 -18.37 -42.28 10.52
N PRO A 842 -18.96 -43.32 11.13
CA PRO A 842 -18.95 -43.50 12.57
C PRO A 842 -17.56 -44.00 13.00
N ASN A 843 -16.78 -43.14 13.65
CA ASN A 843 -15.70 -43.64 14.49
C ASN A 843 -16.34 -44.43 15.64
N THR A 844 -15.80 -45.63 15.86
CA THR A 844 -16.40 -46.79 16.52
C THR A 844 -16.49 -46.72 18.06
N THR A 845 -16.81 -45.56 18.63
CA THR A 845 -17.04 -45.41 20.07
C THR A 845 -18.37 -44.70 20.31
N SER A 846 -19.35 -45.44 20.83
CA SER A 846 -20.73 -44.97 21.03
C SER A 846 -20.78 -43.72 21.93
N PRO A 847 -21.62 -42.69 21.63
CA PRO A 847 -21.82 -41.51 22.49
C PRO A 847 -22.15 -41.86 23.97
N SER A 848 -22.80 -43.01 24.18
CA SER A 848 -23.07 -43.57 25.51
C SER A 848 -21.83 -43.89 26.34
N PHE A 849 -20.70 -44.22 25.70
CA PHE A 849 -19.42 -44.42 26.37
C PHE A 849 -18.90 -43.10 26.95
N PHE A 850 -18.87 -42.03 26.14
CA PHE A 850 -18.39 -40.72 26.57
C PHE A 850 -19.29 -40.08 27.63
N HIS A 851 -20.62 -40.24 27.51
CA HIS A 851 -21.56 -39.86 28.55
C HIS A 851 -21.19 -40.52 29.88
N ARG A 852 -21.10 -41.86 29.88
CA ARG A 852 -20.82 -42.66 31.07
C ARG A 852 -19.46 -42.34 31.71
N VAL A 853 -18.39 -42.25 30.91
CA VAL A 853 -17.05 -41.99 31.43
C VAL A 853 -16.92 -40.58 32.00
N THR A 854 -17.55 -39.59 31.36
CA THR A 854 -17.53 -38.20 31.85
C THR A 854 -18.34 -38.06 33.14
N GLU A 855 -19.47 -38.77 33.25
CA GLU A 855 -20.26 -38.85 34.47
C GLU A 855 -19.51 -39.57 35.60
N GLU A 856 -18.91 -40.73 35.32
CA GLU A 856 -18.07 -41.47 36.29
C GLU A 856 -16.89 -40.61 36.77
N GLN A 857 -16.31 -39.78 35.89
CA GLN A 857 -15.23 -38.85 36.27
C GLN A 857 -15.70 -37.71 37.17
N ALA A 858 -16.88 -37.12 36.90
CA ALA A 858 -17.48 -36.11 37.77
C ALA A 858 -17.78 -36.69 39.17
N ASP A 859 -18.32 -37.91 39.20
CA ASP A 859 -18.60 -38.67 40.42
C ASP A 859 -17.34 -38.98 41.25
N LEU A 860 -16.21 -39.25 40.59
CA LEU A 860 -14.93 -39.48 41.25
C LEU A 860 -14.42 -38.21 41.92
N LEU A 861 -14.45 -37.09 41.22
CA LEU A 861 -14.03 -35.79 41.76
C LEU A 861 -14.88 -35.38 42.97
N GLU A 862 -16.19 -35.65 42.97
CA GLU A 862 -17.04 -35.40 44.14
C GLU A 862 -16.69 -36.28 45.33
N VAL A 863 -16.43 -37.57 45.08
CA VAL A 863 -16.01 -38.51 46.12
C VAL A 863 -14.67 -38.08 46.70
N GLN A 864 -13.71 -37.69 45.87
CA GLN A 864 -12.39 -37.19 46.30
C GLN A 864 -12.51 -35.88 47.09
N ALA A 865 -13.29 -34.91 46.60
CA ALA A 865 -13.52 -33.65 47.30
C ALA A 865 -14.26 -33.85 48.64
N ALA A 866 -15.14 -34.85 48.74
CA ALA A 866 -15.76 -35.22 50.00
C ALA A 866 -14.78 -35.89 50.97
N LEU A 867 -13.85 -36.71 50.46
CA LEU A 867 -12.79 -37.33 51.26
C LEU A 867 -11.82 -36.28 51.81
N GLU A 868 -11.38 -35.31 51.00
CA GLU A 868 -10.50 -34.22 51.45
C GLU A 868 -11.16 -33.34 52.51
N ARG A 869 -12.45 -32.99 52.34
CA ARG A 869 -13.22 -32.26 53.36
C ARG A 869 -13.31 -33.02 54.68
N ARG A 870 -13.45 -34.35 54.63
CA ARG A 870 -13.54 -35.20 55.82
C ARG A 870 -12.19 -35.43 56.49
N LEU A 871 -11.09 -35.35 55.75
CA LEU A 871 -9.75 -35.60 56.26
C LEU A 871 -9.12 -34.37 56.92
N GLY A 872 -9.38 -33.16 56.40
CA GLY A 872 -8.91 -31.90 56.97
C GLY A 872 -7.38 -31.68 56.88
N LYS A 873 -6.99 -30.41 56.69
CA LYS A 873 -5.62 -29.84 56.66
C LYS A 873 -4.62 -30.32 55.59
N ASN A 874 -4.85 -31.41 54.87
CA ASN A 874 -4.00 -31.80 53.75
C ASN A 874 -4.68 -31.46 52.42
N GLU A 875 -4.44 -30.25 51.90
CA GLU A 875 -4.91 -29.85 50.57
C GLU A 875 -4.25 -30.72 49.49
N ASN A 876 -5.03 -31.27 48.56
CA ASN A 876 -4.60 -31.95 47.31
C ASN A 876 -4.03 -33.38 47.43
N VAL A 877 -4.51 -34.21 48.34
CA VAL A 877 -4.05 -35.62 48.44
C VAL A 877 -4.84 -36.57 47.52
N PHE A 878 -6.09 -36.26 47.19
CA PHE A 878 -6.98 -37.16 46.47
C PHE A 878 -7.51 -36.59 45.17
N VAL A 879 -7.85 -35.31 45.13
CA VAL A 879 -8.54 -34.72 43.98
C VAL A 879 -7.61 -34.71 42.76
N GLY A 880 -8.08 -35.30 41.65
CA GLY A 880 -7.34 -35.41 40.39
C GLY A 880 -6.62 -36.75 40.20
N LEU A 881 -6.58 -37.62 41.21
CA LEU A 881 -6.06 -38.98 41.08
C LEU A 881 -7.01 -39.89 40.31
N SER A 882 -6.47 -40.95 39.70
CA SER A 882 -7.30 -42.02 39.15
C SER A 882 -8.02 -42.81 40.25
N VAL A 883 -9.04 -43.58 39.88
CA VAL A 883 -9.75 -44.49 40.82
C VAL A 883 -8.77 -45.44 41.52
N SER A 884 -7.77 -45.96 40.81
CA SER A 884 -6.79 -46.91 41.36
C SER A 884 -5.82 -46.24 42.32
N GLU A 885 -5.34 -45.04 41.99
CA GLU A 885 -4.47 -44.24 42.87
C GLU A 885 -5.22 -43.74 44.11
N THR A 886 -6.51 -43.42 43.98
CA THR A 886 -7.37 -43.06 45.11
C THR A 886 -7.47 -44.22 46.10
N ILE A 887 -7.72 -45.45 45.60
CA ILE A 887 -7.78 -46.66 46.43
C ILE A 887 -6.40 -46.95 47.05
N TYR A 888 -5.32 -46.81 46.27
CA TYR A 888 -3.95 -46.99 46.75
C TYR A 888 -3.63 -46.04 47.90
N ASN A 889 -3.86 -44.73 47.73
CA ASN A 889 -3.57 -43.72 48.74
C ASN A 889 -4.44 -43.90 50.00
N LEU A 890 -5.71 -44.28 49.86
CA LEU A 890 -6.57 -44.60 51.01
C LEU A 890 -6.01 -45.75 51.86
N ILE A 891 -5.44 -46.78 51.22
CA ILE A 891 -4.85 -47.93 51.92
C ILE A 891 -3.49 -47.57 52.53
N VAL A 892 -2.67 -46.78 51.82
CA VAL A 892 -1.37 -46.31 52.34
C VAL A 892 -1.54 -45.42 53.57
N LEU A 893 -2.53 -44.52 53.56
CA LEU A 893 -2.85 -43.65 54.68
C LEU A 893 -3.47 -44.36 55.89
N ALA A 894 -3.93 -45.61 55.72
CA ALA A 894 -4.44 -46.44 56.80
C ALA A 894 -3.33 -47.17 57.58
N SER A 895 -2.06 -46.72 57.47
CA SER A 895 -0.92 -47.33 58.16
C SER A 895 -0.70 -46.77 59.56
N ASP A 896 -0.40 -47.63 60.52
CA ASP A 896 -0.07 -47.23 61.90
C ASP A 896 1.32 -46.54 62.02
N ALA A 897 2.15 -46.60 60.97
CA ALA A 897 3.54 -46.15 60.95
C ALA A 897 3.77 -44.74 60.35
N LEU A 898 2.72 -43.92 60.17
CA LEU A 898 2.83 -42.59 59.57
C LEU A 898 3.41 -41.55 60.56
N PRO A 899 4.30 -40.63 60.12
CA PRO A 899 4.77 -39.52 60.94
C PRO A 899 3.61 -38.58 61.32
N SER A 900 3.69 -37.98 62.51
CA SER A 900 2.62 -37.19 63.16
C SER A 900 2.08 -36.00 62.35
N SER A 901 2.74 -35.62 61.26
CA SER A 901 2.33 -34.56 60.32
C SER A 901 1.37 -35.03 59.23
N LEU A 902 1.22 -36.35 59.03
CA LEU A 902 0.38 -36.97 58.00
C LEU A 902 -0.74 -37.84 58.61
N SER A 903 -0.94 -37.78 59.93
CA SER A 903 -1.97 -38.57 60.60
C SER A 903 -3.37 -38.11 60.16
N PRO A 904 -4.18 -39.00 59.55
CA PRO A 904 -5.53 -38.66 59.14
C PRO A 904 -6.42 -38.45 60.37
N SER A 905 -7.40 -37.54 60.25
CA SER A 905 -8.44 -37.33 61.28
C SER A 905 -9.40 -38.53 61.42
N LEU A 906 -9.42 -39.43 60.43
CA LEU A 906 -10.25 -40.62 60.38
C LEU A 906 -9.47 -41.86 60.83
N PRO A 907 -10.12 -42.81 61.55
CA PRO A 907 -9.46 -44.03 61.98
C PRO A 907 -9.11 -44.95 60.77
N PRO A 908 -8.01 -45.73 60.84
CA PRO A 908 -7.56 -46.62 59.77
C PRO A 908 -8.63 -47.59 59.26
N SER A 909 -9.50 -48.09 60.15
CA SER A 909 -10.63 -48.97 59.81
C SER A 909 -11.64 -48.32 58.88
N MET A 910 -11.90 -47.03 59.05
CA MET A 910 -12.80 -46.28 58.16
C MET A 910 -12.15 -46.00 56.80
N LEU A 911 -10.84 -45.77 56.72
CA LEU A 911 -10.14 -45.55 55.46
C LEU A 911 -10.12 -46.82 54.57
N LEU A 912 -9.91 -47.99 55.18
CA LEU A 912 -10.00 -49.27 54.49
C LEU A 912 -11.44 -49.57 54.02
N ALA A 913 -12.45 -49.20 54.82
CA ALA A 913 -13.85 -49.31 54.43
C ALA A 913 -14.21 -48.36 53.27
N GLU A 914 -13.69 -47.14 53.27
CA GLU A 914 -13.84 -46.18 52.17
C GLU A 914 -13.15 -46.65 50.89
N ALA A 915 -11.96 -47.25 50.98
CA ALA A 915 -11.28 -47.86 49.82
C ALA A 915 -12.13 -48.99 49.19
N ALA A 916 -12.74 -49.85 50.01
CA ALA A 916 -13.68 -50.87 49.55
C ALA A 916 -14.96 -50.27 48.95
N ARG A 917 -15.48 -49.17 49.53
CA ARG A 917 -16.65 -48.45 49.02
C ARG A 917 -16.37 -47.81 47.65
N VAL A 918 -15.21 -47.20 47.46
CA VAL A 918 -14.77 -46.64 46.16
C VAL A 918 -14.65 -47.75 45.12
N ALA A 919 -14.00 -48.87 45.46
CA ALA A 919 -13.88 -50.02 44.56
C ALA A 919 -15.26 -50.57 44.12
N LYS A 920 -16.21 -50.65 45.05
CA LYS A 920 -17.59 -51.07 44.77
C LYS A 920 -18.36 -50.05 43.93
N LYS A 921 -18.25 -48.74 44.24
CA LYS A 921 -18.96 -47.67 43.52
C LYS A 921 -18.54 -47.62 42.04
N PHE A 922 -17.24 -47.69 41.76
CA PHE A 922 -16.70 -47.62 40.39
C PHE A 922 -16.54 -48.98 39.72
N LYS A 923 -17.11 -50.06 40.29
CA LYS A 923 -17.10 -51.42 39.74
C LYS A 923 -15.70 -51.88 39.31
N VAL A 924 -14.69 -51.63 40.16
CA VAL A 924 -13.30 -52.00 39.86
C VAL A 924 -13.19 -53.53 39.80
N PRO A 925 -12.64 -54.13 38.73
CA PRO A 925 -12.50 -55.57 38.63
C PRO A 925 -11.68 -56.15 39.79
N ASP A 926 -12.10 -57.28 40.34
CA ASP A 926 -11.45 -57.92 41.50
C ASP A 926 -9.95 -58.11 41.29
N LYS A 927 -9.52 -58.60 40.13
CA LYS A 927 -8.09 -58.74 39.81
C LYS A 927 -7.31 -57.42 39.94
N ARG A 928 -7.89 -56.30 39.46
CA ARG A 928 -7.25 -54.97 39.55
C ARG A 928 -7.23 -54.47 40.99
N PHE A 929 -8.33 -54.64 41.74
CA PHE A 929 -8.37 -54.27 43.15
C PHE A 929 -7.33 -55.02 43.98
N TRP A 930 -7.16 -56.33 43.74
CA TRP A 930 -6.15 -57.13 44.41
C TRP A 930 -4.73 -56.64 44.14
N HIS A 931 -4.37 -56.35 42.88
CA HIS A 931 -3.07 -55.77 42.55
C HIS A 931 -2.82 -54.42 43.26
N VAL A 932 -3.82 -53.52 43.24
CA VAL A 932 -3.72 -52.21 43.89
C VAL A 932 -3.53 -52.38 45.40
N LYS A 933 -4.31 -53.26 46.04
CA LYS A 933 -4.26 -53.51 47.48
C LYS A 933 -2.94 -54.16 47.92
N ILE A 934 -2.42 -55.14 47.16
CA ILE A 934 -1.12 -55.77 47.43
C ILE A 934 0.00 -54.73 47.39
N ASN A 935 0.03 -53.91 46.34
CA ASN A 935 1.06 -52.89 46.19
C ASN A 935 0.95 -51.81 47.27
N ALA A 936 -0.27 -51.39 47.63
CA ALA A 936 -0.48 -50.39 48.67
C ALA A 936 -0.04 -50.87 50.06
N LEU A 937 -0.46 -52.09 50.45
CA LEU A 937 -0.09 -52.68 51.74
C LEU A 937 1.41 -52.94 51.87
N ALA A 938 2.06 -53.37 50.79
CA ALA A 938 3.51 -53.55 50.76
C ALA A 938 4.26 -52.21 50.85
N ALA A 939 3.79 -51.19 50.14
CA ALA A 939 4.39 -49.85 50.16
C ALA A 939 4.23 -49.14 51.51
N SER A 940 3.13 -49.39 52.23
CA SER A 940 2.87 -48.82 53.55
C SER A 940 3.52 -49.59 54.70
N GLY A 941 4.24 -50.67 54.42
CA GLY A 941 4.90 -51.52 55.43
C GLY A 941 3.96 -52.41 56.23
N GLN A 942 2.69 -52.54 55.84
CA GLN A 942 1.67 -53.30 56.57
C GLN A 942 1.72 -54.80 56.21
N PHE A 943 2.86 -55.45 56.43
CA PHE A 943 3.08 -56.84 56.00
C PHE A 943 2.23 -57.88 56.74
N GLU A 944 1.81 -57.60 57.97
CA GLU A 944 0.85 -58.46 58.70
C GLU A 944 -0.54 -58.42 58.05
N ASN A 945 -1.00 -57.23 57.63
CA ASN A 945 -2.26 -57.08 56.89
C ASN A 945 -2.17 -57.72 55.50
N LEU A 946 -1.00 -57.66 54.85
CA LEU A 946 -0.75 -58.35 53.59
C LEU A 946 -0.80 -59.89 53.75
N LYS A 947 -0.25 -60.41 54.85
CA LYS A 947 -0.29 -61.84 55.20
C LYS A 947 -1.71 -62.31 55.51
N ALA A 948 -2.46 -61.53 56.30
CA ALA A 948 -3.87 -61.79 56.55
C ALA A 948 -4.69 -61.80 55.25
N PHE A 949 -4.45 -60.84 54.36
CA PHE A 949 -5.11 -60.74 53.05
C PHE A 949 -4.79 -61.93 52.14
N ALA A 950 -3.54 -62.42 52.15
CA ALA A 950 -3.12 -63.61 51.39
C ALA A 950 -3.78 -64.93 51.86
N SER A 951 -4.24 -64.98 53.11
CA SER A 951 -4.94 -66.12 53.72
C SER A 951 -6.47 -66.03 53.67
N GLU A 952 -7.04 -64.86 53.39
CA GLU A 952 -8.49 -64.62 53.48
C GLU A 952 -9.28 -65.42 52.43
N LYS A 953 -8.85 -65.35 51.16
CA LYS A 953 -9.48 -66.04 50.01
C LYS A 953 -8.41 -66.43 48.98
N LYS A 954 -8.72 -67.41 48.12
CA LYS A 954 -7.84 -67.78 46.99
C LYS A 954 -7.64 -66.57 46.07
N SER A 955 -6.39 -66.14 45.89
CA SER A 955 -6.05 -64.94 45.11
C SER A 955 -6.40 -65.10 43.62
N PRO A 956 -7.23 -64.22 43.03
CA PRO A 956 -7.57 -64.25 41.60
C PRO A 956 -6.41 -63.81 40.69
N VAL A 957 -5.34 -63.26 41.27
CA VAL A 957 -4.11 -62.81 40.58
C VAL A 957 -2.92 -63.74 40.85
N GLY A 958 -3.12 -64.81 41.62
CA GLY A 958 -2.05 -65.70 42.10
C GLY A 958 -1.19 -65.07 43.20
N TYR A 959 -0.09 -65.74 43.56
CA TYR A 959 0.83 -65.31 44.62
C TYR A 959 2.11 -64.63 44.09
N LYS A 960 2.34 -64.63 42.76
CA LYS A 960 3.48 -63.94 42.13
C LYS A 960 3.52 -62.44 42.46
N PRO A 961 2.40 -61.69 42.39
CA PRO A 961 2.40 -60.27 42.75
C PRO A 961 2.70 -60.01 44.24
N PHE A 962 2.32 -60.92 45.13
CA PHE A 962 2.65 -60.83 46.56
C PHE A 962 4.16 -60.97 46.79
N ALA A 963 4.78 -61.97 46.15
CA ALA A 963 6.22 -62.16 46.21
C ALA A 963 6.97 -60.93 45.66
N GLN A 964 6.60 -60.45 44.47
CA GLN A 964 7.23 -59.26 43.85
C GLN A 964 7.11 -58.00 44.73
N ALA A 965 5.96 -57.79 45.36
CA ALA A 965 5.76 -56.66 46.27
C ALA A 965 6.67 -56.76 47.51
N CYS A 966 6.81 -57.95 48.10
CA CYS A 966 7.72 -58.17 49.24
C CYS A 966 9.20 -58.02 48.86
N ILE A 967 9.60 -58.45 47.65
CA ILE A 967 10.96 -58.29 47.11
C ILE A 967 11.29 -56.82 46.94
N LYS A 968 10.38 -56.06 46.31
CA LYS A 968 10.54 -54.62 46.04
C LYS A 968 10.79 -53.81 47.33
N HIS A 969 10.14 -54.20 48.43
CA HIS A 969 10.27 -53.55 49.74
C HIS A 969 11.25 -54.26 50.70
N LYS A 970 12.18 -55.06 50.15
CA LYS A 970 13.33 -55.68 50.85
C LYS A 970 12.96 -56.44 52.13
N GLN A 971 11.86 -57.19 52.11
CA GLN A 971 11.49 -58.04 53.24
C GLN A 971 12.48 -59.22 53.42
N PRO A 972 12.59 -59.78 54.64
CA PRO A 972 13.44 -60.93 54.90
C PRO A 972 13.14 -62.08 53.92
N SER A 973 14.19 -62.71 53.40
CA SER A 973 14.09 -63.77 52.38
C SER A 973 13.13 -64.90 52.78
N GLY A 974 13.05 -65.23 54.08
CA GLY A 974 12.12 -66.23 54.60
C GLY A 974 10.64 -65.87 54.45
N VAL A 975 10.26 -64.60 54.52
CA VAL A 975 8.85 -64.16 54.32
C VAL A 975 8.48 -64.23 52.83
N VAL A 976 9.40 -63.79 51.96
CA VAL A 976 9.21 -63.82 50.51
C VAL A 976 9.06 -65.26 50.02
N GLU A 977 9.87 -66.17 50.55
CA GLU A 977 9.85 -67.60 50.23
C GLU A 977 8.47 -68.24 50.44
N THR A 978 7.77 -67.89 51.52
CA THR A 978 6.42 -68.41 51.79
C THR A 978 5.39 -68.08 50.70
N TYR A 979 5.59 -66.97 49.98
CA TYR A 979 4.74 -66.59 48.86
C TYR A 979 5.21 -67.21 47.54
N ILE A 980 6.54 -67.36 47.33
CA ILE A 980 7.10 -68.01 46.13
C ILE A 980 6.66 -69.48 46.06
N ASP A 981 6.68 -70.19 47.18
CA ASP A 981 6.28 -71.61 47.23
C ASP A 981 4.80 -71.81 46.83
N ARG A 982 3.95 -70.78 47.01
CA ARG A 982 2.52 -70.79 46.65
C ARG A 982 2.24 -70.38 45.20
N VAL A 983 3.24 -69.89 44.45
CA VAL A 983 3.09 -69.57 43.01
C VAL A 983 2.84 -70.86 42.26
N ALA A 984 1.87 -70.94 41.33
CA ALA A 984 1.58 -72.19 40.63
C ALA A 984 2.60 -72.53 39.51
N SER A 985 3.09 -71.51 38.79
CA SER A 985 4.04 -71.67 37.69
C SER A 985 5.46 -71.92 38.20
N HIS A 986 6.08 -73.00 37.74
CA HIS A 986 7.47 -73.34 38.09
C HIS A 986 8.49 -72.39 37.45
N GLU A 987 8.19 -71.82 36.29
CA GLU A 987 9.03 -70.81 35.64
C GLU A 987 9.03 -69.50 36.44
N ASP A 988 7.86 -69.04 36.86
CA ASP A 988 7.74 -67.83 37.68
C ASP A 988 8.42 -68.01 39.05
N ARG A 989 8.38 -69.21 39.62
CA ARG A 989 9.12 -69.54 40.85
C ARG A 989 10.62 -69.40 40.65
N PHE A 990 11.15 -69.91 39.53
CA PHE A 990 12.56 -69.79 39.20
C PHE A 990 12.99 -68.31 39.11
N ASP A 991 12.25 -67.51 38.33
CA ASP A 991 12.54 -66.08 38.16
C ASP A 991 12.53 -65.34 39.50
N LEU A 992 11.55 -65.62 40.36
CA LEU A 992 11.48 -65.03 41.71
C LEU A 992 12.61 -65.50 42.64
N TYR A 993 12.99 -66.78 42.64
CA TYR A 993 14.12 -67.23 43.46
C TYR A 993 15.45 -66.59 43.03
N VAL A 994 15.63 -66.36 41.73
CA VAL A 994 16.78 -65.62 41.18
C VAL A 994 16.76 -64.17 41.66
N GLU A 995 15.61 -63.50 41.63
CA GLU A 995 15.47 -62.12 42.13
C GLU A 995 15.79 -61.99 43.64
N VAL A 996 15.41 -62.96 44.48
CA VAL A 996 15.73 -63.00 45.92
C VAL A 996 17.16 -63.48 46.21
N ARG A 997 17.90 -63.92 45.18
CA ARG A 997 19.25 -64.53 45.29
C ARG A 997 19.27 -65.83 46.10
N LEU A 998 18.17 -66.59 46.10
CA LEU A 998 18.07 -67.91 46.72
C LEU A 998 18.57 -68.99 45.73
N TRP A 999 19.88 -68.96 45.46
CA TRP A 999 20.52 -69.74 44.39
C TRP A 999 20.30 -71.26 44.50
N GLN A 1000 20.25 -71.81 45.72
CA GLN A 1000 20.06 -73.24 45.94
C GLN A 1000 18.67 -73.69 45.45
N LYS A 1001 17.62 -72.96 45.81
CA LYS A 1001 16.25 -73.24 45.38
C LYS A 1001 16.01 -72.87 43.92
N ALA A 1002 16.69 -71.84 43.42
CA ALA A 1002 16.67 -71.50 42.00
C ALA A 1002 17.26 -72.63 41.15
N ALA A 1003 18.38 -73.24 41.58
CA ALA A 1003 18.97 -74.40 40.89
C ALA A 1003 18.03 -75.62 40.90
N GLU A 1004 17.40 -75.92 42.04
CA GLU A 1004 16.40 -77.00 42.13
C GLU A 1004 15.17 -76.73 41.24
N ALA A 1005 14.70 -75.49 41.17
CA ALA A 1005 13.58 -75.09 40.32
C ALA A 1005 13.92 -75.22 38.82
N ALA A 1006 15.11 -74.79 38.40
CA ALA A 1006 15.60 -74.94 37.02
C ALA A 1006 15.80 -76.42 36.64
N PHE A 1007 16.29 -77.23 37.57
CA PHE A 1007 16.43 -78.68 37.37
C PHE A 1007 15.06 -79.35 37.15
N ARG A 1008 14.03 -78.96 37.92
CA ARG A 1008 12.65 -79.45 37.71
C ARG A 1008 12.05 -79.04 36.37
N LEU A 1009 12.44 -77.88 35.84
CA LEU A 1009 12.06 -77.41 34.50
C LEU A 1009 12.85 -78.09 33.37
N LYS A 1010 13.91 -78.85 33.69
CA LYS A 1010 14.87 -79.44 32.74
C LYS A 1010 15.52 -78.41 31.81
N ASP A 1011 15.68 -77.17 32.28
CA ASP A 1011 16.21 -76.06 31.48
C ASP A 1011 17.68 -75.81 31.84
N VAL A 1012 18.58 -76.29 30.98
CA VAL A 1012 20.04 -76.18 31.16
C VAL A 1012 20.50 -74.72 31.08
N LEU A 1013 19.82 -73.86 30.31
CA LEU A 1013 20.19 -72.44 30.19
C LEU A 1013 19.94 -71.69 31.48
N ARG A 1014 18.79 -71.95 32.13
CA ARG A 1014 18.46 -71.38 33.45
C ARG A 1014 19.39 -71.89 34.56
N LEU A 1015 19.85 -73.14 34.50
CA LEU A 1015 20.89 -73.66 35.41
C LEU A 1015 22.24 -72.96 35.20
N ARG A 1016 22.66 -72.76 33.95
CA ARG A 1016 23.87 -71.98 33.63
C ARG A 1016 23.76 -70.52 34.06
N GLN A 1017 22.57 -69.93 33.99
CA GLN A 1017 22.31 -68.57 34.50
C GLN A 1017 22.49 -68.50 36.02
N VAL A 1018 22.01 -69.48 36.77
CA VAL A 1018 22.24 -69.56 38.24
C VAL A 1018 23.72 -69.79 38.55
N GLN A 1019 24.42 -70.62 37.76
CA GLN A 1019 25.86 -70.84 37.91
C GLN A 1019 26.67 -69.56 37.72
N ALA A 1020 26.37 -68.78 36.67
CA ALA A 1020 27.06 -67.53 36.36
C ALA A 1020 26.83 -66.46 37.44
N ASN A 1021 25.65 -66.42 38.05
CA ASN A 1021 25.28 -65.42 39.05
C ASN A 1021 25.60 -65.84 40.50
N CYS A 1022 25.88 -67.12 40.74
CA CYS A 1022 26.21 -67.64 42.06
C CYS A 1022 27.73 -67.59 42.31
N MET A 1023 28.18 -66.82 43.30
CA MET A 1023 29.61 -66.71 43.67
C MET A 1023 30.04 -67.71 44.78
N MET A 1024 29.21 -68.69 45.11
CA MET A 1024 29.47 -69.67 46.18
C MET A 1024 30.09 -70.96 45.59
N PRO A 1025 31.37 -71.28 45.87
CA PRO A 1025 32.07 -72.40 45.22
C PRO A 1025 31.44 -73.78 45.49
N GLY A 1026 30.88 -73.98 46.69
CA GLY A 1026 30.21 -75.23 47.06
C GLY A 1026 28.88 -75.45 46.33
N LEU A 1027 28.16 -74.37 46.00
CA LEU A 1027 26.91 -74.46 45.27
C LEU A 1027 27.15 -74.58 43.76
N GLN A 1028 28.22 -73.96 43.23
CA GLN A 1028 28.62 -74.11 41.83
C GLN A 1028 28.88 -75.57 41.45
N ARG A 1029 29.61 -76.32 42.29
CA ARG A 1029 29.83 -77.77 42.07
C ARG A 1029 28.53 -78.57 42.03
N SER A 1030 27.59 -78.25 42.93
CA SER A 1030 26.27 -78.87 42.95
C SER A 1030 25.46 -78.54 41.68
N ILE A 1031 25.59 -77.33 41.14
CA ILE A 1031 24.96 -76.93 39.87
C ILE A 1031 25.62 -77.65 38.69
N ASP A 1032 26.95 -77.81 38.67
CA ASP A 1032 27.67 -78.58 37.65
C ASP A 1032 27.21 -80.04 37.61
N ASP A 1033 27.04 -80.66 38.77
CA ASP A 1033 26.50 -82.02 38.89
C ASP A 1033 25.04 -82.10 38.39
N LEU A 1034 24.23 -81.07 38.63
CA LEU A 1034 22.84 -80.99 38.14
C LEU A 1034 22.77 -80.76 36.63
N ILE A 1035 23.69 -79.97 36.05
CA ILE A 1035 23.83 -79.78 34.60
C ILE A 1035 24.26 -81.10 33.94
N ALA A 1036 25.28 -81.76 34.48
CA ALA A 1036 25.79 -83.04 33.96
C ALA A 1036 24.72 -84.16 33.98
N LYS A 1037 23.77 -84.11 34.92
CA LYS A 1037 22.64 -85.05 35.00
C LYS A 1037 21.54 -84.81 33.97
N LEU A 1038 21.46 -83.62 33.36
CA LEU A 1038 20.43 -83.26 32.38
C LEU A 1038 20.89 -83.36 30.92
N GLY A 1039 22.21 -83.54 30.68
CA GLY A 1039 22.80 -83.66 29.34
C GLY A 1039 23.49 -82.38 28.91
#